data_AF-A0A6I2L1Y4-F1
#
_entry.id   AF-A0A6I2L1Y4-F1
#
_cell.length_a   1.000
_cell.length_b   1.000
_cell.length_c   1.000
_cell.angle_alpha   90.00
_cell.angle_beta   90.00
_cell.angle_gamma   90.00
#
_symmetry.space_group_name_H-M   'P 1'
#
loop_
_entity.id
_entity.type
_entity.pdbx_description
1 polymer ?
#
loop_
_entity_poly.entity_id
_entity_poly.type
_entity_poly.pdbx_seq_one_letter_code
_entity_poly.pdbx_strand_id
1 'polypeptide(L)'
;MKHIISGTSQSQATHRLVLKSGVAVLAAAGLLSAFPVMAQETTPATGSEVQPEATVTVTGVRRAAQSAQKIKKDAENVIDSIVADDIGKFPDTNVAETLARVTGIQVRRDGGEANTVLIRGLPGIATLVNGREMFTTTGRFIQLADIPSTMLQRVDVYKSQSADLVEGGIAGVIDVRTNRPFDFKGFTAVVNGGATNNSLAERTDPNVSGMISNRWKTDFGEIGALFGVSYVRNHYGEERVFVTKPIDKSWLLPNLTGPDLAGLQNIGGDRRRTAFNYALQWKPNKDLEVYAEGLSSHYLNNFETDYLVALPWWGDGALMSGTKIPGSDQLQTITSHNVNTLMSTQANRASNVTQQHAVGAKWNAAPGLRLSTELARTLSDYQWQNPILDTLTNVANASVTTNNGGTANVTYGGTDLTNASNYSLYQFFDRYGHDTGSSTDWRADGTYTLDSDGLLKDVGFGVRAVKRRAASIKSYEGSVSAASGASVTTLPGMTCTATMQNNWGTTAWYTPCASYLISDTAAVRAAVTGTGAAKALDPGSYFADEEKNYALYGKAHIGWDMGSVPIDGVLGMRVTKTDADLLGNSLNGSVYVPTSKTSSDTAWLPSANFKATLRDDVIARLSVTKTMTRPNFADLNPGTAYVYSNGTTVQATASGGNPDLKPFTARNYDGSLEWYFSSTGMASLALFRHEFKGYIMTKVVKETFNGVTFDTTRPYNTDDGYLQGAEIAYRSFFDKLPGWLGGFGIETNATYTEGQTTSSSVSGSASNGKSFAGMSKWSYNVVGLYEKYGISGRLAYNWRSKFVQVYNDTGDGKDLIASPMSSLDGSLGYKINESTTVTLTGTNLLNFKYTDYWSTKALYPRDTRRYDRSVGLFVNWKI
;
A
#
# COMPACT_ATOMS: atom_id res chain seq x y z
N MET A 1 24.81 35.45 -3.62
CA MET A 1 25.62 36.44 -4.37
C MET A 1 25.99 35.78 -5.71
N LYS A 2 25.88 36.52 -6.82
CA LYS A 2 25.84 36.09 -8.23
C LYS A 2 27.00 35.18 -8.67
N HIS A 3 26.74 34.26 -9.61
CA HIS A 3 27.49 33.99 -10.87
C HIS A 3 26.84 32.78 -11.59
N ILE A 4 26.10 32.98 -12.69
CA ILE A 4 26.53 32.93 -14.11
C ILE A 4 27.20 31.60 -14.48
N ILE A 5 26.51 30.78 -15.29
CA ILE A 5 27.13 29.87 -16.26
C ILE A 5 26.35 29.98 -17.58
N SER A 6 27.01 30.56 -18.58
CA SER A 6 26.67 30.50 -20.00
C SER A 6 27.17 29.19 -20.62
N GLY A 7 26.45 28.70 -21.63
CA GLY A 7 26.57 27.34 -22.16
C GLY A 7 27.76 27.07 -23.08
N THR A 8 27.84 25.83 -23.58
CA THR A 8 27.80 25.50 -25.02
C THR A 8 27.68 23.99 -25.24
N SER A 9 26.90 23.65 -26.26
CA SER A 9 26.73 22.36 -26.91
C SER A 9 28.06 21.72 -27.34
N GLN A 10 28.20 20.41 -27.13
CA GLN A 10 28.73 19.53 -28.18
C GLN A 10 28.22 18.09 -28.03
N SER A 11 27.61 17.65 -29.13
CA SER A 11 27.22 16.29 -29.50
C SER A 11 28.39 15.30 -29.39
N GLN A 12 28.16 14.15 -28.75
CA GLN A 12 28.74 12.89 -29.21
C GLN A 12 27.70 11.77 -29.20
N ALA A 13 27.65 11.09 -30.32
CA ALA A 13 26.68 10.12 -30.73
C ALA A 13 26.95 8.72 -30.14
N THR A 14 25.86 7.97 -29.99
CA THR A 14 25.74 6.52 -30.26
C THR A 14 26.74 5.55 -29.64
N HIS A 15 26.30 4.83 -28.60
CA HIS A 15 26.35 3.35 -28.61
C HIS A 15 25.07 2.80 -27.96
N ARG A 16 24.07 2.50 -28.80
CA ARG A 16 22.97 1.61 -28.45
C ARG A 16 23.52 0.18 -28.47
N LEU A 17 23.73 -0.44 -27.31
CA LEU A 17 23.85 -1.90 -27.25
C LEU A 17 22.43 -2.47 -27.38
N VAL A 18 22.07 -2.83 -28.60
CA VAL A 18 20.84 -3.56 -28.92
C VAL A 18 21.05 -5.00 -28.46
N LEU A 19 20.59 -5.37 -27.26
CA LEU A 19 20.34 -6.77 -26.92
C LEU A 19 19.01 -7.19 -27.55
N LYS A 20 19.08 -7.61 -28.81
CA LYS A 20 18.15 -8.58 -29.41
C LYS A 20 18.74 -9.98 -29.26
N SER A 21 17.85 -10.98 -29.18
CA SER A 21 18.06 -12.41 -28.83
C SER A 21 17.96 -12.63 -27.30
N GLY A 22 16.88 -13.12 -26.70
CA GLY A 22 15.79 -13.95 -27.24
C GLY A 22 16.12 -15.44 -27.04
N VAL A 23 15.75 -15.97 -25.86
CA VAL A 23 15.30 -17.36 -25.61
C VAL A 23 16.03 -18.47 -26.40
N ALA A 24 17.18 -18.97 -25.92
CA ALA A 24 17.76 -20.24 -26.40
C ALA A 24 18.83 -20.92 -25.52
N VAL A 25 19.12 -20.49 -24.27
CA VAL A 25 20.27 -21.03 -23.50
C VAL A 25 19.89 -21.83 -22.23
N LEU A 26 18.61 -21.93 -21.86
CA LEU A 26 18.18 -22.68 -20.66
C LEU A 26 17.83 -24.17 -20.92
N ALA A 27 18.12 -24.71 -22.11
CA ALA A 27 17.82 -26.10 -22.47
C ALA A 27 19.06 -26.99 -22.75
N ALA A 28 20.28 -26.53 -22.48
CA ALA A 28 21.52 -27.24 -22.87
C ALA A 28 22.47 -27.56 -21.70
N ALA A 29 21.94 -27.84 -20.50
CA ALA A 29 22.72 -28.32 -19.35
C ALA A 29 22.25 -29.69 -18.82
N GLY A 30 21.60 -30.49 -19.68
CA GLY A 30 21.21 -31.85 -19.36
C GLY A 30 21.65 -32.78 -20.47
N LEU A 31 22.91 -33.25 -20.42
CA LEU A 31 23.39 -34.48 -21.04
C LEU A 31 24.87 -34.67 -20.66
N LEU A 32 25.21 -35.89 -20.23
CA LEU A 32 26.54 -36.48 -19.99
C LEU A 32 27.12 -36.39 -18.57
N SER A 33 26.77 -37.38 -17.72
CA SER A 33 27.75 -38.35 -17.23
C SER A 33 27.04 -39.52 -16.52
N ALA A 34 26.97 -40.65 -17.21
CA ALA A 34 26.62 -41.95 -16.65
C ALA A 34 27.89 -42.62 -16.09
N PHE A 35 27.80 -43.21 -14.90
CA PHE A 35 28.65 -44.34 -14.50
C PHE A 35 27.83 -45.36 -13.69
N PRO A 36 28.15 -46.66 -13.80
CA PRO A 36 27.22 -47.76 -13.59
C PRO A 36 27.14 -48.23 -12.15
N VAL A 37 25.96 -48.76 -11.82
CA VAL A 37 25.70 -49.63 -10.69
C VAL A 37 26.40 -50.98 -10.92
N MET A 38 27.11 -51.48 -9.91
CA MET A 38 27.37 -52.91 -9.73
C MET A 38 26.77 -53.37 -8.40
N ALA A 39 26.13 -54.54 -8.46
CA ALA A 39 25.30 -55.18 -7.43
C ALA A 39 26.15 -55.98 -6.41
N GLN A 40 25.75 -56.01 -5.14
CA GLN A 40 25.12 -57.12 -4.39
C GLN A 40 26.08 -57.93 -3.49
N GLU A 41 25.78 -57.97 -2.19
CA GLU A 41 25.82 -59.19 -1.36
C GLU A 41 25.00 -59.03 -0.06
N THR A 42 24.65 -60.17 0.54
CA THR A 42 23.47 -60.48 1.37
C THR A 42 23.68 -60.48 2.91
N THR A 43 22.54 -60.39 3.62
CA THR A 43 22.14 -60.31 5.07
C THR A 43 22.80 -61.29 6.09
N PRO A 44 22.70 -61.12 7.45
CA PRO A 44 21.44 -61.21 8.26
C PRO A 44 21.31 -60.30 9.54
N ALA A 45 20.10 -60.36 10.13
CA ALA A 45 19.54 -59.69 11.34
C ALA A 45 20.39 -59.84 12.64
N THR A 46 20.27 -59.06 13.72
CA THR A 46 19.12 -58.66 14.58
C THR A 46 19.55 -57.55 15.55
N GLY A 47 18.62 -56.69 15.99
CA GLY A 47 18.82 -55.84 17.17
C GLY A 47 17.75 -54.77 17.32
N SER A 48 16.79 -55.00 18.22
CA SER A 48 15.77 -54.01 18.60
C SER A 48 16.41 -52.84 19.33
N GLU A 49 16.47 -51.68 18.68
CA GLU A 49 16.75 -50.39 19.36
C GLU A 49 15.56 -49.45 19.19
N VAL A 50 15.17 -48.89 20.33
CA VAL A 50 14.13 -47.88 20.51
C VAL A 50 14.36 -46.74 19.53
N GLN A 51 13.42 -46.52 18.60
CA GLN A 51 13.40 -45.32 17.76
C GLN A 51 13.33 -44.09 18.68
N PRO A 52 14.31 -43.17 18.63
CA PRO A 52 14.07 -41.81 19.07
C PRO A 52 12.99 -41.24 18.15
N GLU A 53 11.99 -40.56 18.70
CA GLU A 53 11.06 -39.73 17.93
C GLU A 53 11.86 -38.98 16.87
N ALA A 54 11.57 -39.26 15.60
CA ALA A 54 12.22 -38.60 14.48
C ALA A 54 12.11 -37.10 14.71
N THR A 55 13.24 -36.46 15.04
CA THR A 55 13.33 -35.02 15.16
C THR A 55 13.04 -34.47 13.77
N VAL A 56 11.78 -34.11 13.53
CA VAL A 56 11.31 -33.56 12.26
C VAL A 56 12.13 -32.29 12.04
N THR A 57 13.03 -32.32 11.06
CA THR A 57 13.76 -31.13 10.62
C THR A 57 12.73 -30.16 10.05
N VAL A 58 12.26 -29.22 10.87
CA VAL A 58 11.22 -28.27 10.46
C VAL A 58 11.84 -27.22 9.54
N THR A 59 11.47 -27.27 8.27
CA THR A 59 11.85 -26.33 7.21
C THR A 59 10.60 -25.86 6.49
N GLY A 60 10.58 -24.64 5.95
CA GLY A 60 9.42 -24.15 5.18
C GLY A 60 8.31 -23.56 6.06
N VAL A 61 7.07 -23.72 5.61
CA VAL A 61 5.86 -23.12 6.17
C VAL A 61 5.66 -23.50 7.64
N ARG A 62 5.99 -24.74 8.03
CA ARG A 62 5.88 -25.18 9.43
C ARG A 62 6.84 -24.44 10.35
N ARG A 63 8.06 -24.15 9.89
CA ARG A 63 9.07 -23.43 10.68
C ARG A 63 8.67 -21.98 10.87
N ALA A 64 8.16 -21.35 9.80
CA ALA A 64 7.60 -20.00 9.86
C ALA A 64 6.42 -19.95 10.84
N ALA A 65 5.50 -20.91 10.77
CA ALA A 65 4.37 -21.04 11.68
C ALA A 65 4.80 -21.16 13.15
N GLN A 66 5.74 -22.06 13.46
CA GLN A 66 6.33 -22.23 14.79
C GLN A 66 6.96 -20.95 15.31
N SER A 67 7.76 -20.29 14.47
CA SER A 67 8.47 -19.06 14.84
C SER A 67 7.48 -17.93 15.13
N ALA A 68 6.47 -17.75 14.30
CA ALA A 68 5.40 -16.77 14.51
C ALA A 68 4.61 -17.04 15.81
N GLN A 69 4.29 -18.31 16.10
CA GLN A 69 3.63 -18.71 17.34
C GLN A 69 4.48 -18.39 18.57
N LYS A 70 5.78 -18.70 18.52
CA LYS A 70 6.69 -18.41 19.62
C LYS A 70 6.78 -16.90 19.88
N ILE A 71 6.95 -16.10 18.82
CA ILE A 71 6.96 -14.63 18.94
C ILE A 71 5.69 -14.13 19.61
N LYS A 72 4.52 -14.62 19.19
CA LYS A 72 3.24 -14.23 19.79
C LYS A 72 3.10 -14.69 21.25
N LYS A 73 3.54 -15.91 21.58
CA LYS A 73 3.52 -16.46 22.94
C LYS A 73 4.39 -15.64 23.90
N ASP A 74 5.59 -15.27 23.44
CA ASP A 74 6.61 -14.61 24.27
C ASP A 74 6.39 -13.09 24.38
N ALA A 75 5.58 -12.49 23.51
CA ALA A 75 5.40 -11.04 23.48
C ALA A 75 4.74 -10.46 24.75
N GLU A 76 5.12 -9.23 25.09
CA GLU A 76 4.47 -8.41 26.12
C GLU A 76 3.15 -7.80 25.61
N ASN A 77 3.10 -7.48 24.32
CA ASN A 77 2.00 -6.79 23.63
C ASN A 77 1.17 -7.76 22.79
N VAL A 78 -0.02 -7.31 22.35
CA VAL A 78 -0.82 -8.02 21.34
C VAL A 78 -0.15 -7.82 19.97
N ILE A 79 0.46 -8.88 19.47
CA ILE A 79 1.21 -8.91 18.20
C ILE A 79 0.78 -10.10 17.36
N ASP A 80 0.77 -9.90 16.05
CA ASP A 80 0.78 -10.98 15.07
C ASP A 80 2.01 -10.83 14.16
N SER A 81 2.68 -11.93 13.84
CA SER A 81 3.90 -11.91 13.03
C SER A 81 3.80 -12.85 11.84
N ILE A 82 4.34 -12.43 10.71
CA ILE A 82 4.61 -13.29 9.56
C ILE A 82 6.12 -13.46 9.44
N VAL A 83 6.57 -14.71 9.48
CA VAL A 83 7.99 -15.07 9.31
C VAL A 83 8.15 -15.67 7.91
N ALA A 84 9.28 -15.40 7.26
CA ALA A 84 9.58 -16.00 5.96
C ALA A 84 9.64 -17.53 6.05
N ASP A 85 9.09 -18.25 5.06
CA ASP A 85 9.15 -19.72 4.99
C ASP A 85 10.59 -20.21 4.87
N ASP A 86 11.39 -19.43 4.14
CA ASP A 86 12.85 -19.54 4.01
C ASP A 86 13.40 -18.15 3.63
N ILE A 87 14.72 -18.01 3.62
CA ILE A 87 15.38 -16.74 3.26
C ILE A 87 14.95 -16.32 1.85
N GLY A 88 14.38 -15.12 1.72
CA GLY A 88 13.90 -14.61 0.44
C GLY A 88 12.69 -15.35 -0.15
N LYS A 89 12.02 -16.21 0.64
CA LYS A 89 10.76 -16.87 0.30
C LYS A 89 9.62 -16.31 1.14
N PHE A 90 9.10 -15.16 0.72
CA PHE A 90 7.73 -14.78 1.03
C PHE A 90 6.84 -15.20 -0.15
N PRO A 91 5.59 -15.58 0.10
CA PRO A 91 4.68 -16.01 -0.95
C PRO A 91 4.26 -14.87 -1.90
N ASP A 92 4.47 -13.60 -1.52
CA ASP A 92 4.10 -12.42 -2.33
C ASP A 92 5.29 -11.53 -2.65
N THR A 93 5.09 -10.64 -3.63
CA THR A 93 6.12 -9.73 -4.17
C THR A 93 6.42 -8.53 -3.26
N ASN A 94 5.49 -8.14 -2.39
CA ASN A 94 5.63 -6.99 -1.48
C ASN A 94 5.01 -7.26 -0.09
N VAL A 95 5.30 -6.37 0.87
CA VAL A 95 4.83 -6.52 2.27
C VAL A 95 3.31 -6.37 2.40
N ALA A 96 2.68 -5.47 1.65
CA ALA A 96 1.25 -5.20 1.76
C ALA A 96 0.41 -6.44 1.40
N GLU A 97 0.76 -7.15 0.33
CA GLU A 97 0.13 -8.42 -0.04
C GLU A 97 0.37 -9.49 1.02
N THR A 98 1.58 -9.50 1.61
CA THR A 98 1.92 -10.46 2.67
C THR A 98 1.01 -10.32 3.88
N LEU A 99 0.72 -9.07 4.26
CA LEU A 99 -0.09 -8.73 5.42
C LEU A 99 -1.58 -8.97 5.25
N ALA A 100 -2.10 -9.12 4.03
CA ALA A 100 -3.51 -9.40 3.77
C ALA A 100 -4.03 -10.69 4.44
N ARG A 101 -3.13 -11.48 5.03
CA ARG A 101 -3.40 -12.77 5.67
C ARG A 101 -3.30 -12.74 7.19
N VAL A 102 -2.86 -11.63 7.75
CA VAL A 102 -2.87 -11.43 9.20
C VAL A 102 -4.30 -11.11 9.64
N THR A 103 -4.69 -11.64 10.80
CA THR A 103 -6.00 -11.39 11.41
C THR A 103 -6.22 -9.89 11.62
N GLY A 104 -7.42 -9.40 11.35
CA GLY A 104 -7.72 -7.97 11.50
C GLY A 104 -7.04 -7.06 10.46
N ILE A 105 -6.31 -7.59 9.47
CA ILE A 105 -5.78 -6.78 8.37
C ILE A 105 -6.74 -6.77 7.18
N GLN A 106 -6.97 -5.57 6.65
CA GLN A 106 -7.66 -5.38 5.38
C GLN A 106 -6.71 -4.64 4.42
N VAL A 107 -6.72 -5.02 3.14
CA VAL A 107 -5.95 -4.34 2.11
C VAL A 107 -6.86 -3.70 1.06
N ARG A 108 -6.40 -2.60 0.46
CA ARG A 108 -6.96 -2.03 -0.76
C ARG A 108 -5.96 -2.24 -1.90
N ARG A 109 -6.49 -2.58 -3.06
CA ARG A 109 -5.71 -2.82 -4.28
C ARG A 109 -5.95 -1.72 -5.29
N ASP A 110 -4.88 -1.28 -5.94
CA ASP A 110 -4.90 -0.34 -7.06
C ASP A 110 -4.06 -0.92 -8.22
N GLY A 111 -4.65 -1.02 -9.42
CA GLY A 111 -4.01 -1.72 -10.55
C GLY A 111 -3.61 -3.15 -10.19
N GLY A 112 -4.51 -3.91 -9.55
CA GLY A 112 -4.32 -5.32 -9.21
C GLY A 112 -3.38 -5.64 -8.03
N GLU A 113 -2.69 -4.65 -7.45
CA GLU A 113 -1.71 -4.85 -6.38
C GLU A 113 -2.16 -4.16 -5.08
N ALA A 114 -1.99 -4.82 -3.94
CA ALA A 114 -2.24 -4.24 -2.62
C ALA A 114 -1.26 -3.10 -2.35
N ASN A 115 -1.80 -1.91 -2.08
CA ASN A 115 -1.01 -0.71 -1.80
C ASN A 115 -1.29 -0.10 -0.43
N THR A 116 -2.52 -0.24 0.08
CA THR A 116 -2.97 0.35 1.33
C THR A 116 -3.28 -0.77 2.31
N VAL A 117 -2.71 -0.69 3.50
CA VAL A 117 -2.96 -1.64 4.60
C VAL A 117 -3.75 -0.93 5.70
N LEU A 118 -4.78 -1.59 6.20
CA LEU A 118 -5.65 -1.14 7.29
C LEU A 118 -5.58 -2.16 8.41
N ILE A 119 -5.44 -1.72 9.66
CA ILE A 119 -5.53 -2.59 10.84
C ILE A 119 -6.91 -2.35 11.47
N ARG A 120 -7.67 -3.43 11.65
CA ARG A 120 -9.07 -3.44 12.12
C ARG A 120 -9.96 -2.49 11.31
N GLY A 121 -9.64 -2.36 10.01
CA GLY A 121 -10.34 -1.50 9.05
C GLY A 121 -10.07 0.00 9.22
N LEU A 122 -9.15 0.42 10.09
CA LEU A 122 -8.73 1.80 10.24
C LEU A 122 -7.44 2.12 9.46
N PRO A 123 -7.38 3.31 8.83
CA PRO A 123 -6.13 3.86 8.31
C PRO A 123 -5.27 4.43 9.46
N GLY A 124 -4.15 5.07 9.12
CA GLY A 124 -3.28 5.70 10.13
C GLY A 124 -2.40 4.71 10.87
N ILE A 125 -1.97 3.65 10.18
CA ILE A 125 -0.93 2.72 10.62
C ILE A 125 0.43 3.42 10.65
N ALA A 126 1.29 3.04 11.60
CA ALA A 126 2.70 3.42 11.56
C ALA A 126 3.51 2.28 10.95
N THR A 127 4.44 2.61 10.06
CA THR A 127 5.33 1.62 9.42
C THR A 127 6.76 1.86 9.85
N LEU A 128 7.42 0.82 10.34
CA LEU A 128 8.81 0.85 10.78
C LEU A 128 9.66 -0.11 9.94
N VAL A 129 10.95 0.19 9.84
CA VAL A 129 11.96 -0.73 9.31
C VAL A 129 13.02 -0.93 10.39
N ASN A 130 13.16 -2.16 10.87
CA ASN A 130 14.01 -2.51 12.01
C ASN A 130 13.74 -1.62 13.26
N GLY A 131 12.48 -1.27 13.48
CA GLY A 131 12.04 -0.41 14.58
C GLY A 131 12.40 1.07 14.41
N ARG A 132 12.76 1.54 13.21
CA ARG A 132 12.95 2.96 12.86
C ARG A 132 11.79 3.47 12.03
N GLU A 133 11.42 4.74 12.22
CA GLU A 133 10.49 5.41 11.31
C GLU A 133 11.13 5.51 9.92
N MET A 134 10.38 5.17 8.88
CA MET A 134 10.75 5.39 7.49
C MET A 134 9.52 5.94 6.76
N PHE A 135 9.74 6.83 5.81
CA PHE A 135 8.67 7.54 5.12
C PHE A 135 9.00 7.78 3.66
N THR A 136 7.98 8.13 2.88
CA THR A 136 8.13 8.65 1.52
C THR A 136 7.78 10.14 1.51
N THR A 137 8.72 10.98 1.06
CA THR A 137 8.64 12.43 0.85
C THR A 137 7.90 13.23 1.91
N THR A 138 6.65 13.62 1.68
CA THR A 138 5.80 14.43 2.57
C THR A 138 4.87 13.58 3.44
N GLY A 139 4.89 12.25 3.25
CA GLY A 139 4.19 11.30 4.08
C GLY A 139 4.84 11.11 5.45
N ARG A 140 4.04 10.57 6.38
CA ARG A 140 4.49 10.17 7.72
C ARG A 140 5.13 8.78 7.75
N PHE A 141 4.77 7.92 6.80
CA PHE A 141 5.10 6.51 6.77
C PHE A 141 5.46 6.05 5.35
N ILE A 142 6.25 4.99 5.24
CA ILE A 142 6.62 4.38 3.95
C ILE A 142 5.47 3.49 3.50
N GLN A 143 5.20 3.49 2.20
CA GLN A 143 4.22 2.56 1.66
C GLN A 143 4.79 1.14 1.73
N LEU A 144 4.08 0.22 2.37
CA LEU A 144 4.55 -1.17 2.52
C LEU A 144 4.69 -1.88 1.17
N ALA A 145 3.97 -1.43 0.14
CA ALA A 145 4.13 -1.90 -1.23
C ALA A 145 5.48 -1.52 -1.86
N ASP A 146 6.18 -0.53 -1.31
CA ASP A 146 7.49 -0.07 -1.80
C ASP A 146 8.65 -0.91 -1.24
N ILE A 147 8.38 -1.79 -0.26
CA ILE A 147 9.37 -2.67 0.36
C ILE A 147 9.27 -4.07 -0.28
N PRO A 148 10.30 -4.51 -1.03
CA PRO A 148 10.31 -5.86 -1.61
C PRO A 148 10.40 -6.92 -0.52
N SER A 149 9.68 -8.02 -0.72
CA SER A 149 9.63 -9.12 0.25
C SER A 149 10.93 -9.90 0.39
N THR A 150 11.83 -9.79 -0.59
CA THR A 150 13.07 -10.57 -0.71
C THR A 150 14.13 -10.17 0.33
N MET A 151 14.01 -8.98 0.93
CA MET A 151 14.95 -8.44 1.92
C MET A 151 14.54 -8.75 3.36
N LEU A 152 13.41 -9.41 3.54
CA LEU A 152 12.73 -9.51 4.82
C LEU A 152 13.05 -10.80 5.55
N GLN A 153 13.11 -10.69 6.87
CA GLN A 153 13.16 -11.81 7.81
C GLN A 153 11.76 -12.11 8.34
N ARG A 154 11.06 -11.07 8.78
CA ARG A 154 9.70 -11.14 9.31
C ARG A 154 9.01 -9.77 9.25
N VAL A 155 7.70 -9.77 9.39
CA VAL A 155 6.87 -8.57 9.55
C VAL A 155 6.04 -8.73 10.82
N ASP A 156 6.16 -7.77 11.72
CA ASP A 156 5.51 -7.74 13.02
C ASP A 156 4.37 -6.72 13.01
N VAL A 157 3.15 -7.13 13.36
CA VAL A 157 1.95 -6.29 13.44
C VAL A 157 1.56 -6.12 14.91
N TYR A 158 1.89 -4.97 15.47
CA TYR A 158 1.50 -4.59 16.82
C TYR A 158 0.09 -4.00 16.81
N LYS A 159 -0.82 -4.67 17.52
CA LYS A 159 -2.20 -4.23 17.72
C LYS A 159 -2.40 -3.50 19.04
N SER A 160 -1.52 -3.72 20.02
CA SER A 160 -1.41 -2.90 21.22
C SER A 160 -0.07 -2.16 21.28
N GLN A 161 -0.05 -1.06 22.04
CA GLN A 161 1.09 -0.16 22.15
C GLN A 161 1.87 -0.37 23.44
N SER A 162 3.15 0.01 23.42
CA SER A 162 4.03 0.08 24.58
C SER A 162 4.86 1.37 24.52
N ALA A 163 5.36 1.84 25.65
CA ALA A 163 6.02 3.14 25.77
C ALA A 163 7.29 3.28 24.90
N ASP A 164 7.95 2.17 24.59
CA ASP A 164 9.13 2.06 23.73
C ASP A 164 8.80 1.99 22.22
N LEU A 165 7.54 1.79 21.83
CA LEU A 165 7.15 1.91 20.43
C LEU A 165 7.10 3.40 20.02
N VAL A 166 7.36 3.66 18.74
CA VAL A 166 7.21 5.01 18.16
C VAL A 166 5.72 5.41 18.26
N GLU A 167 5.43 6.65 18.65
CA GLU A 167 4.05 7.15 18.57
C GLU A 167 3.55 7.28 17.12
N GLY A 168 2.24 7.37 16.94
CA GLY A 168 1.60 7.15 15.66
C GLY A 168 0.97 5.75 15.62
N GLY A 169 0.37 5.40 14.49
CA GLY A 169 -0.18 4.06 14.35
C GLY A 169 -1.38 3.83 15.27
N ILE A 170 -2.38 4.72 15.23
CA ILE A 170 -3.58 4.60 16.08
C ILE A 170 -4.36 3.30 15.81
N ALA A 171 -4.26 2.80 14.58
CA ALA A 171 -4.77 1.50 14.16
C ALA A 171 -3.82 0.35 14.57
N GLY A 172 -2.54 0.66 14.76
CA GLY A 172 -1.45 -0.27 15.10
C GLY A 172 -0.14 0.12 14.40
N VAL A 173 0.93 -0.62 14.71
CA VAL A 173 2.27 -0.44 14.13
C VAL A 173 2.64 -1.69 13.35
N ILE A 174 3.21 -1.52 12.17
CA ILE A 174 3.78 -2.59 11.36
C ILE A 174 5.29 -2.37 11.30
N ASP A 175 6.07 -3.31 11.81
CA ASP A 175 7.53 -3.26 11.79
C ASP A 175 8.10 -4.35 10.90
N VAL A 176 8.80 -3.91 9.86
CA VAL A 176 9.43 -4.76 8.87
C VAL A 176 10.86 -5.03 9.30
N ARG A 177 11.19 -6.31 9.55
CA ARG A 177 12.52 -6.74 9.98
C ARG A 177 13.31 -7.31 8.81
N THR A 178 14.51 -6.77 8.58
CA THR A 178 15.44 -7.27 7.55
C THR A 178 16.48 -8.21 8.17
N ASN A 179 17.03 -9.11 7.35
CA ASN A 179 18.12 -9.99 7.79
C ASN A 179 19.39 -9.20 8.13
N ARG A 180 20.18 -9.72 9.08
CA ARG A 180 21.49 -9.21 9.48
C ARG A 180 22.56 -10.31 9.43
N PRO A 181 23.86 -9.95 9.30
CA PRO A 181 24.95 -10.93 9.19
C PRO A 181 24.98 -11.99 10.30
N PHE A 182 24.73 -11.60 11.55
CA PHE A 182 24.75 -12.49 12.70
C PHE A 182 23.50 -13.36 12.85
N ASP A 183 22.50 -13.20 11.98
CA ASP A 183 21.39 -14.14 11.88
C ASP A 183 21.82 -15.46 11.22
N PHE A 184 22.98 -15.47 10.56
CA PHE A 184 23.53 -16.61 9.84
C PHE A 184 24.69 -17.28 10.60
N LYS A 185 24.84 -18.60 10.40
CA LYS A 185 25.93 -19.39 11.01
C LYS A 185 27.28 -19.21 10.32
N GLY A 186 27.29 -18.78 9.06
CA GLY A 186 28.50 -18.65 8.25
C GLY A 186 28.17 -17.97 6.93
N PHE A 187 28.92 -18.32 5.87
CA PHE A 187 28.60 -17.88 4.52
C PHE A 187 27.19 -18.31 4.15
N THR A 188 26.42 -17.39 3.57
CA THR A 188 25.09 -17.67 3.08
C THR A 188 24.88 -16.84 1.81
N ALA A 189 24.46 -17.49 0.74
CA ALA A 189 24.04 -16.79 -0.47
C ALA A 189 22.69 -17.32 -0.95
N VAL A 190 21.82 -16.40 -1.34
CA VAL A 190 20.48 -16.70 -1.84
C VAL A 190 20.28 -15.97 -3.14
N VAL A 191 19.71 -16.67 -4.13
CA VAL A 191 19.27 -16.10 -5.40
C VAL A 191 17.85 -16.56 -5.64
N ASN A 192 16.97 -15.63 -5.94
CA ASN A 192 15.61 -15.91 -6.38
C ASN A 192 15.42 -15.27 -7.75
N GLY A 193 15.02 -16.05 -8.74
CA GLY A 193 14.77 -15.58 -10.08
C GLY A 193 13.52 -16.23 -10.65
N GLY A 194 12.66 -15.43 -11.27
CA GLY A 194 11.45 -15.91 -11.90
C GLY A 194 10.82 -14.88 -12.79
N ALA A 195 9.65 -15.22 -13.31
CA ALA A 195 8.84 -14.29 -14.07
C ALA A 195 7.35 -14.52 -13.81
N THR A 196 6.58 -13.44 -13.92
CA THR A 196 5.12 -13.44 -13.75
C THR A 196 4.47 -12.99 -15.05
N ASN A 197 3.50 -13.76 -15.54
CA ASN A 197 2.66 -13.39 -16.66
C ASN A 197 1.34 -12.80 -16.17
N ASN A 198 0.94 -11.65 -16.74
CA ASN A 198 -0.30 -10.94 -16.44
C ASN A 198 -1.25 -11.02 -17.64
N SER A 199 -2.51 -11.44 -17.39
CA SER A 199 -3.45 -11.83 -18.45
C SER A 199 -4.00 -10.69 -19.31
N LEU A 200 -4.28 -9.52 -18.71
CA LEU A 200 -4.78 -8.32 -19.38
C LEU A 200 -3.62 -7.50 -19.95
N ALA A 201 -2.50 -7.41 -19.22
CA ALA A 201 -1.31 -6.74 -19.72
C ALA A 201 -0.66 -7.49 -20.90
N GLU A 202 -0.89 -8.81 -21.01
CA GLU A 202 -0.28 -9.71 -21.99
C GLU A 202 1.26 -9.66 -21.96
N ARG A 203 1.82 -9.47 -20.77
CA ARG A 203 3.28 -9.38 -20.53
C ARG A 203 3.74 -10.40 -19.51
N THR A 204 4.98 -10.85 -19.72
CA THR A 204 5.72 -11.67 -18.77
C THR A 204 6.89 -10.84 -18.26
N ASP A 205 6.87 -10.54 -16.97
CA ASP A 205 7.84 -9.65 -16.34
C ASP A 205 8.78 -10.39 -15.37
N PRO A 206 10.07 -10.03 -15.35
CA PRO A 206 11.04 -10.65 -14.47
C PRO A 206 10.92 -10.14 -13.04
N ASN A 207 11.22 -11.04 -12.11
CA ASN A 207 11.47 -10.73 -10.71
C ASN A 207 12.73 -11.48 -10.28
N VAL A 208 13.75 -10.72 -9.89
CA VAL A 208 15.06 -11.24 -9.52
C VAL A 208 15.52 -10.57 -8.25
N SER A 209 16.02 -11.35 -7.31
CA SER A 209 16.65 -10.86 -6.10
C SER A 209 17.78 -11.76 -5.66
N GLY A 210 18.67 -11.21 -4.85
CA GLY A 210 19.73 -11.98 -4.24
C GLY A 210 20.27 -11.33 -2.98
N MET A 211 20.89 -12.15 -2.15
CA MET A 211 21.53 -11.73 -0.91
C MET A 211 22.78 -12.56 -0.68
N ILE A 212 23.85 -11.92 -0.22
CA ILE A 212 25.06 -12.56 0.25
C ILE A 212 25.37 -12.08 1.65
N SER A 213 25.76 -12.99 2.52
CA SER A 213 26.11 -12.69 3.91
C SER A 213 27.26 -13.58 4.34
N ASN A 214 28.14 -13.04 5.16
CA ASN A 214 29.14 -13.85 5.84
C ASN A 214 29.48 -13.26 7.21
N ARG A 215 30.05 -14.10 8.07
CA ARG A 215 30.61 -13.72 9.37
C ARG A 215 31.99 -14.32 9.51
N TRP A 216 32.91 -13.52 10.04
CA TRP A 216 34.30 -13.87 10.25
C TRP A 216 34.65 -13.66 11.71
N LYS A 217 35.44 -14.59 12.26
CA LYS A 217 36.13 -14.37 13.53
C LYS A 217 37.51 -13.82 13.20
N THR A 218 37.83 -12.65 13.76
CA THR A 218 39.10 -11.95 13.55
C THR A 218 39.75 -11.64 14.90
N ASP A 219 41.00 -11.18 14.87
CA ASP A 219 41.70 -10.71 16.09
C ASP A 219 41.00 -9.50 16.74
N PHE A 220 40.18 -8.79 15.98
CA PHE A 220 39.38 -7.65 16.46
C PHE A 220 37.96 -8.05 16.88
N GLY A 221 37.67 -9.35 17.03
CA GLY A 221 36.34 -9.86 17.36
C GLY A 221 35.57 -10.40 16.16
N GLU A 222 34.26 -10.61 16.32
CA GLU A 222 33.40 -11.13 15.24
C GLU A 222 32.94 -9.99 14.34
N ILE A 223 33.15 -10.11 13.03
CA ILE A 223 32.70 -9.14 12.02
C ILE A 223 31.74 -9.87 11.09
N GLY A 224 30.66 -9.21 10.68
CA GLY A 224 29.74 -9.74 9.69
C GLY A 224 29.33 -8.68 8.68
N ALA A 225 29.13 -9.09 7.43
CA ALA A 225 28.66 -8.23 6.36
C ALA A 225 27.57 -8.94 5.55
N LEU A 226 26.56 -8.16 5.15
CA LEU A 226 25.43 -8.60 4.36
C LEU A 226 25.14 -7.55 3.29
N PHE A 227 24.87 -8.02 2.07
CA PHE A 227 24.47 -7.22 0.93
C PHE A 227 23.29 -7.90 0.24
N GLY A 228 22.24 -7.14 -0.09
CA GLY A 228 21.07 -7.64 -0.82
C GLY A 228 20.63 -6.68 -1.92
N VAL A 229 20.11 -7.25 -3.01
CA VAL A 229 19.59 -6.52 -4.17
C VAL A 229 18.30 -7.16 -4.65
N SER A 230 17.37 -6.36 -5.15
CA SER A 230 16.10 -6.82 -5.70
C SER A 230 15.69 -5.95 -6.89
N TYR A 231 15.17 -6.58 -7.94
CA TYR A 231 14.58 -5.96 -9.11
C TYR A 231 13.26 -6.68 -9.44
N VAL A 232 12.16 -5.93 -9.39
CA VAL A 232 10.83 -6.40 -9.76
C VAL A 232 10.28 -5.48 -10.83
N ARG A 233 9.86 -6.04 -11.96
CA ARG A 233 9.03 -5.34 -12.95
C ARG A 233 7.65 -5.98 -12.98
N ASN A 234 6.62 -5.17 -13.21
CA ASN A 234 5.26 -5.64 -13.36
C ASN A 234 4.48 -4.71 -14.28
N HIS A 235 4.20 -5.16 -15.50
CA HIS A 235 3.17 -4.56 -16.33
C HIS A 235 1.82 -5.09 -15.91
N TYR A 236 0.84 -4.21 -15.73
CA TYR A 236 -0.51 -4.59 -15.36
C TYR A 236 -1.54 -3.90 -16.26
N GLY A 237 -2.69 -4.55 -16.40
CA GLY A 237 -3.89 -4.08 -17.06
C GLY A 237 -5.06 -4.02 -16.08
N GLU A 238 -5.87 -2.99 -16.22
CA GLU A 238 -7.18 -2.86 -15.58
C GLU A 238 -8.19 -2.37 -16.62
N GLU A 239 -9.34 -3.03 -16.64
CA GLU A 239 -10.48 -2.66 -17.50
C GLU A 239 -11.60 -2.13 -16.64
N ARG A 240 -12.23 -1.02 -17.03
CA ARG A 240 -13.39 -0.48 -16.32
C ARG A 240 -14.49 -0.03 -17.27
N VAL A 241 -15.73 -0.26 -16.87
CA VAL A 241 -16.90 0.47 -17.36
C VAL A 241 -17.45 1.30 -16.21
N PHE A 242 -17.83 2.53 -16.51
CA PHE A 242 -18.30 3.47 -15.50
C PHE A 242 -19.55 4.22 -15.94
N VAL A 243 -20.33 4.65 -14.94
CA VAL A 243 -21.32 5.72 -15.04
C VAL A 243 -21.16 6.66 -13.84
N THR A 244 -21.38 7.95 -14.03
CA THR A 244 -21.20 8.95 -12.98
C THR A 244 -22.52 9.30 -12.29
N LYS A 245 -22.47 10.29 -11.38
CA LYS A 245 -23.60 10.66 -10.53
C LYS A 245 -24.87 10.89 -11.36
N PRO A 246 -26.04 10.46 -10.86
CA PRO A 246 -27.30 10.73 -11.53
C PRO A 246 -27.61 12.23 -11.48
N ILE A 247 -28.03 12.78 -12.62
CA ILE A 247 -28.52 14.14 -12.79
C ILE A 247 -29.90 14.11 -13.43
N ASP A 248 -30.60 15.25 -13.38
CA ASP A 248 -31.88 15.39 -14.06
C ASP A 248 -31.72 15.22 -15.58
N LYS A 249 -32.54 14.35 -16.15
CA LYS A 249 -32.67 14.07 -17.58
C LYS A 249 -34.13 14.18 -18.02
N SER A 250 -34.92 15.02 -17.35
CA SER A 250 -36.36 15.16 -17.60
C SER A 250 -36.68 15.68 -19.00
N TRP A 251 -35.67 16.24 -19.69
CA TRP A 251 -35.72 16.61 -21.10
C TRP A 251 -35.85 15.40 -22.05
N LEU A 252 -35.49 14.19 -21.63
CA LEU A 252 -35.60 12.96 -22.43
C LEU A 252 -36.92 12.21 -22.15
N LEU A 253 -37.25 11.99 -20.89
CA LEU A 253 -38.52 11.41 -20.43
C LEU A 253 -38.93 12.11 -19.12
N PRO A 254 -40.23 12.26 -18.82
CA PRO A 254 -40.68 12.95 -17.61
C PRO A 254 -40.10 12.34 -16.32
N ASN A 255 -39.61 13.17 -15.40
CA ASN A 255 -39.01 12.81 -14.11
C ASN A 255 -37.78 11.87 -14.21
N LEU A 256 -37.14 11.78 -15.36
CA LEU A 256 -36.03 10.86 -15.56
C LEU A 256 -34.75 11.38 -14.88
N THR A 257 -34.06 10.50 -14.17
CA THR A 257 -32.68 10.70 -13.69
C THR A 257 -31.75 9.74 -14.42
N GLY A 258 -30.56 10.20 -14.79
CA GLY A 258 -29.58 9.38 -15.50
C GLY A 258 -28.16 9.87 -15.26
N PRO A 259 -27.14 9.08 -15.58
CA PRO A 259 -25.76 9.46 -15.30
C PRO A 259 -25.36 10.75 -16.04
N ASP A 260 -24.46 11.51 -15.43
CA ASP A 260 -23.88 12.70 -16.03
C ASP A 260 -22.84 12.37 -17.13
N LEU A 261 -22.14 11.24 -17.00
CA LEU A 261 -21.17 10.63 -17.92
C LEU A 261 -21.31 9.11 -17.84
N ALA A 262 -21.06 8.43 -18.94
CA ALA A 262 -20.84 6.98 -18.97
C ALA A 262 -19.61 6.70 -19.82
N GLY A 263 -19.00 5.53 -19.71
CA GLY A 263 -17.89 5.21 -20.60
C GLY A 263 -17.09 3.98 -20.22
N LEU A 264 -16.02 3.80 -20.96
CA LEU A 264 -15.03 2.74 -20.78
C LEU A 264 -13.69 3.36 -20.41
N GLN A 265 -12.89 2.63 -19.63
CA GLN A 265 -11.50 2.96 -19.34
C GLN A 265 -10.64 1.72 -19.54
N ASN A 266 -9.57 1.88 -20.31
CA ASN A 266 -8.47 0.93 -20.35
C ASN A 266 -7.29 1.53 -19.58
N ILE A 267 -6.77 0.79 -18.62
CA ILE A 267 -5.66 1.24 -17.76
C ILE A 267 -4.50 0.28 -17.98
N GLY A 268 -3.38 0.81 -18.45
CA GLY A 268 -2.13 0.07 -18.60
C GLY A 268 -1.05 0.67 -17.71
N GLY A 269 -0.24 -0.15 -17.05
CA GLY A 269 0.88 0.36 -16.23
C GLY A 269 2.12 -0.51 -16.30
N ASP A 270 3.26 0.08 -15.95
CA ASP A 270 4.60 -0.51 -15.81
C ASP A 270 5.21 -0.02 -14.49
N ARG A 271 5.24 -0.91 -13.50
CA ARG A 271 5.90 -0.69 -12.21
C ARG A 271 7.26 -1.33 -12.22
N ARG A 272 8.27 -0.58 -11.80
CA ARG A 272 9.63 -1.10 -11.59
C ARG A 272 10.10 -0.73 -10.20
N ARG A 273 10.53 -1.73 -9.42
CA ARG A 273 11.07 -1.57 -8.08
C ARG A 273 12.49 -2.12 -8.06
N THR A 274 13.44 -1.25 -7.77
CA THR A 274 14.82 -1.66 -7.49
C THR A 274 15.12 -1.33 -6.05
N ALA A 275 15.60 -2.31 -5.29
CA ALA A 275 16.01 -2.09 -3.92
C ALA A 275 17.41 -2.63 -3.65
N PHE A 276 18.11 -1.96 -2.75
CA PHE A 276 19.41 -2.35 -2.23
C PHE A 276 19.40 -2.25 -0.70
N ASN A 277 19.95 -3.25 -0.01
CA ASN A 277 20.19 -3.18 1.42
C ASN A 277 21.57 -3.71 1.80
N TYR A 278 22.12 -3.17 2.89
CA TYR A 278 23.35 -3.67 3.49
C TYR A 278 23.26 -3.66 5.00
N ALA A 279 24.04 -4.54 5.64
CA ALA A 279 24.25 -4.53 7.07
C ALA A 279 25.68 -4.97 7.38
N LEU A 280 26.37 -4.20 8.21
CA LEU A 280 27.68 -4.48 8.78
C LEU A 280 27.50 -4.59 10.29
N GLN A 281 28.02 -5.67 10.88
CA GLN A 281 28.00 -5.87 12.33
C GLN A 281 29.40 -6.19 12.84
N TRP A 282 29.74 -5.66 14.00
CA TRP A 282 31.02 -5.90 14.65
C TRP A 282 30.82 -6.11 16.15
N LYS A 283 31.26 -7.26 16.66
CA LYS A 283 31.33 -7.61 18.07
C LYS A 283 32.79 -7.69 18.49
N PRO A 284 33.42 -6.59 18.94
CA PRO A 284 34.79 -6.66 19.45
C PRO A 284 34.94 -7.59 20.66
N ASN A 285 33.89 -7.74 21.45
CA ASN A 285 33.82 -8.65 22.58
C ASN A 285 32.35 -9.07 22.83
N LYS A 286 32.12 -9.84 23.90
CA LYS A 286 30.77 -10.32 24.27
C LYS A 286 29.81 -9.22 24.72
N ASP A 287 30.33 -8.07 25.11
CA ASP A 287 29.58 -7.00 25.77
C ASP A 287 29.28 -5.83 24.83
N LEU A 288 29.88 -5.73 23.65
CA LEU A 288 29.67 -4.64 22.70
C LEU A 288 29.38 -5.18 21.30
N GLU A 289 28.32 -4.67 20.68
CA GLU A 289 28.00 -4.83 19.26
C GLU A 289 27.81 -3.46 18.62
N VAL A 290 28.55 -3.16 17.57
CA VAL A 290 28.40 -1.98 16.71
C VAL A 290 27.84 -2.42 15.37
N TYR A 291 26.96 -1.63 14.77
CA TYR A 291 26.38 -1.95 13.47
C TYR A 291 26.19 -0.71 12.61
N ALA A 292 26.23 -0.92 11.31
CA ALA A 292 25.81 0.05 10.30
C ALA A 292 24.92 -0.66 9.28
N GLU A 293 23.75 -0.12 8.99
CA GLU A 293 22.82 -0.73 8.03
C GLU A 293 22.12 0.34 7.20
N GLY A 294 21.66 -0.04 6.02
CA GLY A 294 20.90 0.86 5.17
C GLY A 294 20.02 0.13 4.16
N LEU A 295 19.00 0.84 3.70
CA LEU A 295 18.02 0.41 2.72
C LEU A 295 17.77 1.56 1.74
N SER A 296 17.83 1.28 0.45
CA SER A 296 17.48 2.19 -0.64
C SER A 296 16.45 1.53 -1.53
N SER A 297 15.37 2.22 -1.86
CA SER A 297 14.35 1.79 -2.82
C SER A 297 14.15 2.86 -3.88
N HIS A 298 14.13 2.44 -5.14
CA HIS A 298 13.72 3.26 -6.29
C HIS A 298 12.48 2.63 -6.91
N TYR A 299 11.39 3.38 -6.85
CA TYR A 299 10.11 2.99 -7.43
C TYR A 299 9.78 3.89 -8.62
N LEU A 300 9.65 3.26 -9.79
CA LEU A 300 9.14 3.88 -11.01
C LEU A 300 7.74 3.34 -11.27
N ASN A 301 6.79 4.24 -11.45
CA ASN A 301 5.41 3.90 -11.80
C ASN A 301 5.00 4.74 -13.00
N ASN A 302 4.96 4.11 -14.18
CA ASN A 302 4.35 4.70 -15.35
C ASN A 302 3.00 4.03 -15.56
N PHE A 303 1.93 4.80 -15.72
CA PHE A 303 0.64 4.23 -16.08
C PHE A 303 -0.15 5.20 -16.94
N GLU A 304 -1.09 4.67 -17.70
CA GLU A 304 -2.02 5.44 -18.51
C GLU A 304 -3.44 5.03 -18.15
N THR A 305 -4.34 6.01 -18.21
CA THR A 305 -5.78 5.75 -18.20
C THR A 305 -6.34 6.32 -19.50
N ASP A 306 -6.77 5.44 -20.38
CA ASP A 306 -7.41 5.77 -21.64
C ASP A 306 -8.92 5.71 -21.45
N TYR A 307 -9.58 6.85 -21.58
CA TYR A 307 -11.03 6.97 -21.49
C TYR A 307 -11.65 6.95 -22.89
N LEU A 308 -12.76 6.24 -23.00
CA LEU A 308 -13.77 6.44 -24.04
C LEU A 308 -15.05 6.90 -23.34
N VAL A 309 -15.28 8.21 -23.31
CA VAL A 309 -16.37 8.84 -22.56
C VAL A 309 -17.59 9.00 -23.45
N ALA A 310 -18.63 8.27 -23.12
CA ALA A 310 -19.97 8.39 -23.68
C ALA A 310 -20.68 9.60 -23.11
N LEU A 311 -21.00 10.51 -24.02
CA LEU A 311 -21.85 11.66 -23.80
C LEU A 311 -23.06 11.55 -24.73
N PRO A 312 -23.95 10.55 -24.56
CA PRO A 312 -25.07 10.35 -25.48
C PRO A 312 -26.01 11.57 -25.53
N TRP A 313 -25.94 12.49 -24.57
CA TRP A 313 -26.67 13.76 -24.54
C TRP A 313 -25.91 14.96 -25.15
N TRP A 314 -24.70 14.78 -25.68
CA TRP A 314 -23.93 15.85 -26.33
C TRP A 314 -24.17 15.87 -27.86
N GLY A 315 -25.45 15.99 -28.21
CA GLY A 315 -25.95 16.00 -29.59
C GLY A 315 -27.37 16.58 -29.63
N ASP A 316 -28.01 16.52 -30.80
CA ASP A 316 -29.39 16.97 -30.95
C ASP A 316 -30.35 16.02 -30.21
N GLY A 317 -31.12 16.54 -29.25
CA GLY A 317 -32.07 15.77 -28.45
C GLY A 317 -33.15 15.07 -29.28
N ALA A 318 -33.46 15.57 -30.49
CA ALA A 318 -34.39 14.91 -31.41
C ALA A 318 -33.87 13.56 -31.94
N LEU A 319 -32.56 13.33 -31.86
CA LEU A 319 -31.88 12.10 -32.29
C LEU A 319 -31.62 11.13 -31.14
N MET A 320 -32.33 11.30 -30.02
CA MET A 320 -32.15 10.50 -28.80
C MET A 320 -33.43 9.74 -28.45
N SER A 321 -33.27 8.52 -27.99
CA SER A 321 -34.36 7.71 -27.42
C SER A 321 -33.86 6.98 -26.18
N GLY A 322 -34.74 6.74 -25.20
CA GLY A 322 -34.36 6.02 -24.00
C GLY A 322 -35.52 5.36 -23.28
N THR A 323 -35.19 4.51 -22.31
CA THR A 323 -36.15 3.80 -21.45
C THR A 323 -35.83 3.98 -19.97
N LYS A 324 -36.84 3.78 -19.12
CA LYS A 324 -36.68 3.73 -17.65
C LYS A 324 -36.42 2.30 -17.18
N ILE A 325 -35.69 2.15 -16.08
CA ILE A 325 -35.65 0.87 -15.34
C ILE A 325 -37.06 0.64 -14.80
N PRO A 326 -37.70 -0.52 -15.07
CA PRO A 326 -39.08 -0.78 -14.66
C PRO A 326 -39.33 -0.49 -13.18
N GLY A 327 -40.36 0.30 -12.89
CA GLY A 327 -40.72 0.68 -11.51
C GLY A 327 -39.84 1.76 -10.88
N SER A 328 -39.01 2.47 -11.66
CA SER A 328 -38.19 3.58 -11.17
C SER A 328 -38.15 4.75 -12.15
N ASP A 329 -37.64 5.88 -11.68
CA ASP A 329 -37.40 7.09 -12.48
C ASP A 329 -35.95 7.17 -13.01
N GLN A 330 -35.24 6.05 -13.06
CA GLN A 330 -33.87 6.02 -13.57
C GLN A 330 -33.79 5.55 -15.01
N LEU A 331 -32.94 6.19 -15.80
CA LEU A 331 -32.55 5.76 -17.14
C LEU A 331 -32.00 4.34 -17.12
N GLN A 332 -32.56 3.45 -17.94
CA GLN A 332 -32.05 2.11 -18.21
C GLN A 332 -31.20 2.10 -19.48
N THR A 333 -31.77 2.57 -20.60
CA THR A 333 -31.09 2.62 -21.89
C THR A 333 -31.24 4.00 -22.51
N ILE A 334 -30.20 4.47 -23.18
CA ILE A 334 -30.26 5.62 -24.09
C ILE A 334 -29.53 5.26 -25.38
N THR A 335 -30.11 5.62 -26.52
CA THR A 335 -29.48 5.55 -27.83
C THR A 335 -29.55 6.91 -28.48
N SER A 336 -28.41 7.36 -29.02
CA SER A 336 -28.24 8.67 -29.63
C SER A 336 -27.53 8.56 -30.96
N HIS A 337 -27.89 9.41 -31.91
CA HIS A 337 -27.27 9.48 -33.23
C HIS A 337 -26.52 10.81 -33.43
N ASN A 338 -25.43 10.78 -34.22
CA ASN A 338 -24.62 11.95 -34.57
C ASN A 338 -24.16 12.76 -33.35
N VAL A 339 -23.48 12.08 -32.41
CA VAL A 339 -23.20 12.61 -31.07
C VAL A 339 -21.70 12.84 -30.85
N ASN A 340 -21.34 13.93 -30.17
CA ASN A 340 -19.96 14.19 -29.81
C ASN A 340 -19.48 13.20 -28.74
N THR A 341 -18.28 12.66 -28.93
CA THR A 341 -17.66 11.66 -28.04
C THR A 341 -16.25 12.11 -27.70
N LEU A 342 -15.89 11.98 -26.43
CA LEU A 342 -14.61 12.43 -25.88
C LEU A 342 -13.72 11.24 -25.55
N MET A 343 -12.45 11.34 -25.93
CA MET A 343 -11.41 10.41 -25.55
C MET A 343 -10.40 11.19 -24.73
N SER A 344 -9.95 10.62 -23.62
CA SER A 344 -9.01 11.28 -22.72
C SER A 344 -7.90 10.31 -22.37
N THR A 345 -6.65 10.69 -22.59
CA THR A 345 -5.50 9.93 -22.11
C THR A 345 -4.90 10.67 -20.94
N GLN A 346 -4.90 10.03 -19.77
CA GLN A 346 -4.16 10.49 -18.61
C GLN A 346 -2.85 9.73 -18.53
N ALA A 347 -1.77 10.32 -19.02
CA ALA A 347 -0.46 9.71 -18.95
C ALA A 347 0.19 10.05 -17.60
N ASN A 348 0.72 9.08 -16.88
CA ASN A 348 1.37 9.29 -15.59
C ASN A 348 2.80 8.74 -15.63
N ARG A 349 3.75 9.52 -15.11
CA ARG A 349 5.09 9.06 -14.74
C ARG A 349 5.41 9.55 -13.35
N ALA A 350 5.76 8.61 -12.49
CA ALA A 350 6.14 8.84 -11.11
C ALA A 350 7.49 8.15 -10.84
N SER A 351 8.41 8.86 -10.20
CA SER A 351 9.71 8.34 -9.75
C SER A 351 9.90 8.72 -8.29
N ASN A 352 10.01 7.72 -7.42
CA ASN A 352 10.26 7.89 -5.99
C ASN A 352 11.58 7.20 -5.61
N VAL A 353 12.49 7.92 -4.98
CA VAL A 353 13.70 7.36 -4.37
C VAL A 353 13.63 7.59 -2.87
N THR A 354 13.73 6.53 -2.07
CA THR A 354 13.77 6.62 -0.60
C THR A 354 14.96 5.83 -0.08
N GLN A 355 15.76 6.46 0.80
CA GLN A 355 16.95 5.88 1.39
C GLN A 355 16.97 6.11 2.90
N GLN A 356 17.39 5.10 3.66
CA GLN A 356 17.66 5.22 5.08
C GLN A 356 19.00 4.55 5.40
N HIS A 357 19.83 5.24 6.18
CA HIS A 357 21.11 4.75 6.68
C HIS A 357 21.18 4.96 8.19
N ALA A 358 21.64 3.95 8.91
CA ALA A 358 21.74 3.98 10.37
C ALA A 358 23.09 3.44 10.85
N VAL A 359 23.61 4.01 11.92
CA VAL A 359 24.75 3.50 12.68
C VAL A 359 24.35 3.46 14.15
N GLY A 360 24.66 2.35 14.82
CA GLY A 360 24.32 2.19 16.22
C GLY A 360 25.23 1.24 16.96
N ALA A 361 25.05 1.21 18.27
CA ALA A 361 25.76 0.33 19.19
C ALA A 361 24.81 -0.22 20.24
N LYS A 362 25.10 -1.44 20.72
CA LYS A 362 24.43 -2.10 21.84
C LYS A 362 25.51 -2.64 22.75
N TRP A 363 25.39 -2.41 24.06
CA TRP A 363 26.37 -2.94 24.99
C TRP A 363 25.83 -3.25 26.38
N ASN A 364 26.48 -4.18 27.08
CA ASN A 364 26.27 -4.42 28.51
C ASN A 364 27.13 -3.41 29.28
N ALA A 365 26.50 -2.38 29.83
CA ALA A 365 27.21 -1.30 30.53
C ALA A 365 27.60 -1.68 31.97
N ALA A 366 26.81 -2.55 32.59
CA ALA A 366 27.03 -3.12 33.92
C ALA A 366 26.26 -4.45 34.03
N PRO A 367 26.45 -5.26 35.09
CA PRO A 367 25.58 -6.41 35.36
C PRO A 367 24.10 -5.99 35.34
N GLY A 368 23.27 -6.73 34.61
CA GLY A 368 21.85 -6.42 34.42
C GLY A 368 21.55 -5.21 33.51
N LEU A 369 22.49 -4.29 33.27
CA LEU A 369 22.27 -3.07 32.48
C LEU A 369 22.73 -3.21 31.04
N ARG A 370 21.78 -3.24 30.12
CA ARG A 370 22.01 -3.18 28.66
C ARG A 370 21.61 -1.81 28.12
N LEU A 371 22.50 -1.20 27.36
CA LEU A 371 22.28 0.09 26.69
C LEU A 371 22.34 -0.07 25.17
N SER A 372 21.69 0.84 24.45
CA SER A 372 21.86 1.00 23.02
C SER A 372 21.69 2.44 22.57
N THR A 373 22.30 2.79 21.46
CA THR A 373 22.09 4.06 20.78
C THR A 373 22.16 3.88 19.28
N GLU A 374 21.45 4.72 18.54
CA GLU A 374 21.42 4.70 17.08
C GLU A 374 21.19 6.10 16.54
N LEU A 375 21.87 6.43 15.45
CA LEU A 375 21.63 7.61 14.62
C LEU A 375 21.24 7.14 13.22
N ALA A 376 20.11 7.62 12.71
CA ALA A 376 19.62 7.33 11.38
C ALA A 376 19.37 8.61 10.58
N ARG A 377 19.57 8.52 9.26
CA ARG A 377 19.26 9.56 8.27
C ARG A 377 18.36 8.96 7.21
N THR A 378 17.22 9.60 6.97
CA THR A 378 16.31 9.25 5.88
C THR A 378 16.25 10.38 4.86
N LEU A 379 16.30 10.04 3.57
CA LEU A 379 16.17 10.96 2.44
C LEU A 379 15.13 10.39 1.47
N SER A 380 14.26 11.24 0.93
CA SER A 380 13.26 10.83 -0.04
C SER A 380 12.95 11.94 -1.04
N ASP A 381 12.84 11.58 -2.32
CA ASP A 381 12.59 12.47 -3.45
C ASP A 381 11.53 11.84 -4.37
N TYR A 382 10.49 12.59 -4.71
CA TYR A 382 9.40 12.14 -5.56
C TYR A 382 9.07 13.16 -6.63
N GLN A 383 9.27 12.76 -7.88
CA GLN A 383 8.92 13.55 -9.05
C GLN A 383 7.79 12.87 -9.80
N TRP A 384 6.81 13.66 -10.21
CA TRP A 384 5.69 13.14 -10.98
C TRP A 384 5.24 14.11 -12.06
N GLN A 385 4.67 13.55 -13.11
CA GLN A 385 4.00 14.27 -14.18
C GLN A 385 2.76 13.49 -14.60
N ASN A 386 1.70 14.23 -14.90
CA ASN A 386 0.43 13.71 -15.35
C ASN A 386 -0.18 14.57 -16.48
N PRO A 387 0.45 14.66 -17.67
CA PRO A 387 -0.18 15.30 -18.81
C PRO A 387 -1.45 14.55 -19.20
N ILE A 388 -2.54 15.29 -19.38
CA ILE A 388 -3.83 14.76 -19.84
C ILE A 388 -4.16 15.42 -21.17
N LEU A 389 -4.45 14.62 -22.20
CA LEU A 389 -4.91 15.13 -23.49
C LEU A 389 -6.28 14.57 -23.81
N ASP A 390 -7.22 15.49 -23.99
CA ASP A 390 -8.56 15.20 -24.47
C ASP A 390 -8.63 15.43 -25.98
N THR A 391 -9.32 14.52 -26.65
CA THR A 391 -9.61 14.55 -28.08
C THR A 391 -11.10 14.33 -28.31
N LEU A 392 -11.61 14.87 -29.41
CA LEU A 392 -13.03 14.79 -29.76
C LEU A 392 -13.22 14.13 -31.11
N THR A 393 -14.33 13.39 -31.21
CA THR A 393 -14.88 12.93 -32.48
C THR A 393 -16.40 13.01 -32.45
N ASN A 394 -17.04 12.83 -33.61
CA ASN A 394 -18.47 12.63 -33.70
C ASN A 394 -18.76 11.19 -34.13
N VAL A 395 -19.65 10.51 -33.40
CA VAL A 395 -20.01 9.11 -33.65
C VAL A 395 -21.42 9.03 -34.21
N ALA A 396 -21.60 8.17 -35.22
CA ALA A 396 -22.89 8.00 -35.87
C ALA A 396 -23.96 7.44 -34.91
N ASN A 397 -23.58 6.50 -34.04
CA ASN A 397 -24.46 5.89 -33.05
C ASN A 397 -23.72 5.65 -31.73
N ALA A 398 -24.35 6.02 -30.61
CA ALA A 398 -23.92 5.65 -29.26
C ALA A 398 -25.11 5.07 -28.49
N SER A 399 -24.92 3.94 -27.82
CA SER A 399 -25.92 3.31 -26.96
C SER A 399 -25.32 2.99 -25.60
N VAL A 400 -26.00 3.43 -24.55
CA VAL A 400 -25.60 3.19 -23.16
C VAL A 400 -26.74 2.47 -22.45
N THR A 401 -26.45 1.28 -21.92
CA THR A 401 -27.27 0.64 -20.89
C THR A 401 -26.63 0.92 -19.54
N THR A 402 -27.29 1.69 -18.70
CA THR A 402 -26.76 2.15 -17.39
C THR A 402 -26.67 1.02 -16.37
N ASN A 403 -27.56 0.02 -16.50
CA ASN A 403 -27.61 -1.12 -15.59
C ASN A 403 -28.05 -2.40 -16.30
N ASN A 404 -27.10 -3.30 -16.49
CA ASN A 404 -27.30 -4.67 -16.94
C ASN A 404 -26.73 -5.63 -15.88
N GLY A 405 -27.54 -6.00 -14.89
CA GLY A 405 -27.11 -6.87 -13.79
C GLY A 405 -26.11 -6.22 -12.83
N GLY A 406 -26.20 -4.91 -12.62
CA GLY A 406 -25.31 -4.11 -11.77
C GLY A 406 -24.01 -3.70 -12.45
N THR A 407 -23.98 -3.67 -13.78
CA THR A 407 -22.84 -3.24 -14.61
C THR A 407 -23.37 -2.50 -15.84
N ALA A 408 -22.72 -1.40 -16.23
CA ALA A 408 -23.10 -0.68 -17.43
C ALA A 408 -22.57 -1.35 -18.72
N ASN A 409 -23.16 -1.02 -19.85
CA ASN A 409 -22.70 -1.42 -21.18
C ASN A 409 -22.75 -0.20 -22.12
N VAL A 410 -21.67 0.03 -22.86
CA VAL A 410 -21.47 1.21 -23.70
C VAL A 410 -21.01 0.77 -25.09
N THR A 411 -21.86 0.96 -26.08
CA THR A 411 -21.63 0.52 -27.46
C THR A 411 -21.66 1.72 -28.41
N TYR A 412 -20.70 1.76 -29.34
CA TYR A 412 -20.66 2.73 -30.43
C TYR A 412 -20.71 2.01 -31.76
N GLY A 413 -21.30 2.63 -32.77
CA GLY A 413 -21.43 2.03 -34.10
C GLY A 413 -21.53 3.04 -35.23
N GLY A 414 -21.13 2.63 -36.43
CA GLY A 414 -21.20 3.46 -37.64
C GLY A 414 -20.04 4.45 -37.82
N THR A 415 -19.05 4.45 -36.92
CA THR A 415 -17.81 5.23 -37.02
C THR A 415 -16.63 4.33 -36.66
N ASP A 416 -15.55 4.34 -37.45
CA ASP A 416 -14.30 3.66 -37.09
C ASP A 416 -13.60 4.44 -35.96
N LEU A 417 -13.76 3.95 -34.73
CA LEU A 417 -13.17 4.55 -33.54
C LEU A 417 -11.65 4.33 -33.45
N THR A 418 -11.03 3.53 -34.31
CA THR A 418 -9.58 3.29 -34.29
C THR A 418 -8.82 4.21 -35.24
N ASN A 419 -9.51 4.87 -36.17
CA ASN A 419 -8.91 5.79 -37.14
C ASN A 419 -8.72 7.18 -36.54
N ALA A 420 -7.47 7.52 -36.21
CA ALA A 420 -7.08 8.82 -35.66
C ALA A 420 -7.47 10.03 -36.53
N SER A 421 -7.68 9.86 -37.84
CA SER A 421 -8.09 10.95 -38.73
C SER A 421 -9.49 11.49 -38.39
N ASN A 422 -10.29 10.72 -37.66
CA ASN A 422 -11.63 11.13 -37.20
C ASN A 422 -11.60 12.06 -35.97
N TYR A 423 -10.41 12.39 -35.45
CA TYR A 423 -10.24 13.05 -34.17
C TYR A 423 -9.57 14.42 -34.26
N SER A 424 -10.06 15.35 -33.44
CA SER A 424 -9.45 16.65 -33.20
C SER A 424 -8.92 16.76 -31.78
N LEU A 425 -7.90 17.60 -31.58
CA LEU A 425 -7.43 18.04 -30.27
C LEU A 425 -8.53 18.87 -29.59
N TYR A 426 -8.71 18.68 -28.28
CA TYR A 426 -9.73 19.40 -27.53
C TYR A 426 -9.18 20.16 -26.33
N GLN A 427 -8.63 19.48 -25.33
CA GLN A 427 -8.15 20.12 -24.10
C GLN A 427 -6.88 19.45 -23.60
N PHE A 428 -5.97 20.24 -23.03
CA PHE A 428 -4.73 19.74 -22.46
C PHE A 428 -4.55 20.20 -21.01
N PHE A 429 -4.24 19.27 -20.12
CA PHE A 429 -3.87 19.54 -18.73
C PHE A 429 -2.39 19.25 -18.57
N ASP A 430 -1.59 20.28 -18.31
CA ASP A 430 -0.14 20.16 -18.06
C ASP A 430 0.11 20.08 -16.56
N ARG A 431 0.18 18.85 -16.02
CA ARG A 431 0.30 18.61 -14.57
C ARG A 431 1.64 17.97 -14.24
N TYR A 432 2.35 18.54 -13.27
CA TYR A 432 3.60 17.97 -12.75
C TYR A 432 3.91 18.52 -11.36
N GLY A 433 4.80 17.86 -10.63
CA GLY A 433 5.19 18.30 -9.29
C GLY A 433 6.39 17.56 -8.72
N HIS A 434 6.87 18.07 -7.60
CA HIS A 434 8.03 17.58 -6.90
C HIS A 434 7.82 17.66 -5.39
N ASP A 435 8.02 16.53 -4.71
CA ASP A 435 7.97 16.42 -3.26
C ASP A 435 9.33 15.95 -2.74
N THR A 436 9.75 16.48 -1.60
CA THR A 436 11.00 16.09 -0.93
C THR A 436 10.78 15.84 0.55
N GLY A 437 11.58 14.95 1.12
CA GLY A 437 11.55 14.61 2.53
C GLY A 437 12.94 14.27 3.07
N SER A 438 13.24 14.74 4.28
CA SER A 438 14.40 14.23 5.03
C SER A 438 14.12 14.11 6.53
N SER A 439 14.85 13.22 7.21
CA SER A 439 14.86 13.13 8.67
C SER A 439 16.26 12.85 9.21
N THR A 440 16.51 13.25 10.45
CA THR A 440 17.65 12.81 11.26
C THR A 440 17.14 12.42 12.63
N ASP A 441 17.37 11.16 12.96
CA ASP A 441 16.66 10.46 14.01
C ASP A 441 17.72 9.88 14.95
N TRP A 442 17.73 10.30 16.19
CA TRP A 442 18.59 9.75 17.22
C TRP A 442 17.76 9.09 18.31
N ARG A 443 18.20 7.92 18.76
CA ARG A 443 17.61 7.22 19.91
C ARG A 443 18.69 6.67 20.83
N ALA A 444 18.34 6.59 22.11
CA ALA A 444 19.07 5.82 23.09
C ALA A 444 18.09 5.10 24.03
N ASP A 445 18.40 3.85 24.33
CA ASP A 445 17.55 2.96 25.12
C ASP A 445 18.40 2.24 26.16
N GLY A 446 17.80 1.96 27.32
CA GLY A 446 18.39 1.18 28.39
C GLY A 446 17.39 0.19 28.96
N THR A 447 17.88 -0.98 29.37
CA THR A 447 17.13 -1.98 30.12
C THR A 447 17.99 -2.46 31.27
N TYR A 448 17.44 -2.39 32.48
CA TYR A 448 18.06 -2.91 33.69
C TYR A 448 17.25 -4.10 34.21
N THR A 449 17.81 -5.30 34.11
CA THR A 449 17.25 -6.53 34.68
C THR A 449 17.71 -6.66 36.12
N LEU A 450 16.77 -6.92 37.04
CA LEU A 450 17.07 -7.06 38.46
C LEU A 450 17.47 -8.51 38.78
N ASP A 451 18.43 -8.70 39.68
CA ASP A 451 18.89 -10.02 40.15
C ASP A 451 17.95 -10.67 41.19
N SER A 452 16.67 -10.29 41.23
CA SER A 452 15.71 -10.74 42.23
C SER A 452 14.43 -11.31 41.61
N ASP A 453 13.91 -12.40 42.18
CA ASP A 453 12.62 -12.98 41.80
C ASP A 453 11.40 -12.17 42.29
N GLY A 454 11.61 -10.93 42.76
CA GLY A 454 10.57 -10.05 43.27
C GLY A 454 9.54 -9.62 42.21
N LEU A 455 8.62 -8.74 42.64
CA LEU A 455 7.55 -8.22 41.77
C LEU A 455 8.12 -7.53 40.53
N LEU A 456 9.20 -6.76 40.65
CA LEU A 456 9.82 -6.03 39.55
C LEU A 456 10.90 -6.90 38.91
N LYS A 457 10.75 -7.22 37.62
CA LYS A 457 11.67 -8.06 36.83
C LYS A 457 12.71 -7.24 36.11
N ASP A 458 12.29 -6.20 35.39
CA ASP A 458 13.19 -5.26 34.71
C ASP A 458 12.57 -3.87 34.56
N VAL A 459 13.45 -2.89 34.31
CA VAL A 459 13.10 -1.50 34.01
C VAL A 459 13.72 -1.09 32.69
N GLY A 460 12.88 -0.66 31.75
CA GLY A 460 13.28 -0.06 30.49
C GLY A 460 13.15 1.46 30.51
N PHE A 461 14.03 2.17 29.83
CA PHE A 461 13.94 3.62 29.62
C PHE A 461 14.55 4.02 28.29
N GLY A 462 14.15 5.17 27.75
CA GLY A 462 14.76 5.67 26.53
C GLY A 462 14.39 7.10 26.18
N VAL A 463 15.19 7.65 25.28
CA VAL A 463 15.05 9.01 24.74
C VAL A 463 15.11 8.98 23.23
N ARG A 464 14.35 9.86 22.58
CA ARG A 464 14.37 10.07 21.14
C ARG A 464 14.39 11.55 20.79
N ALA A 465 15.13 11.88 19.74
CA ALA A 465 15.16 13.19 19.13
C ALA A 465 15.12 13.03 17.61
N VAL A 466 14.12 13.62 16.98
CA VAL A 466 13.86 13.52 15.55
C VAL A 466 13.70 14.91 14.97
N LYS A 467 14.38 15.18 13.86
CA LYS A 467 14.18 16.38 13.06
C LYS A 467 13.73 15.99 11.66
N ARG A 468 12.51 16.36 11.29
CA ARG A 468 11.85 16.04 10.02
C ARG A 468 11.65 17.29 9.18
N ARG A 469 11.84 17.18 7.86
CA ARG A 469 11.51 18.22 6.88
C ARG A 469 10.73 17.63 5.71
N ALA A 470 9.67 18.31 5.29
CA ALA A 470 8.83 17.91 4.15
C ALA A 470 8.51 19.14 3.30
N ALA A 471 8.67 19.03 1.98
CA ALA A 471 8.30 20.11 1.07
C ALA A 471 7.63 19.58 -0.20
N SER A 472 6.73 20.37 -0.77
CA SER A 472 5.98 20.06 -2.00
C SER A 472 5.80 21.31 -2.83
N ILE A 473 5.83 21.16 -4.16
CA ILE A 473 5.35 22.17 -5.11
C ILE A 473 4.83 21.49 -6.38
N LYS A 474 3.77 22.06 -6.95
CA LYS A 474 3.07 21.48 -8.11
C LYS A 474 2.79 22.57 -9.14
N SER A 475 2.55 22.18 -10.39
CA SER A 475 2.05 23.07 -11.43
C SER A 475 0.63 23.56 -11.11
N TYR A 476 0.22 24.67 -11.72
CA TYR A 476 -1.19 25.07 -11.69
C TYR A 476 -2.11 23.96 -12.22
N GLU A 477 -3.26 23.78 -11.59
CA GLU A 477 -4.32 22.89 -12.07
C GLU A 477 -5.16 23.54 -13.19
N GLY A 478 -5.97 22.74 -13.89
CA GLY A 478 -6.83 23.18 -15.00
C GLY A 478 -6.26 22.98 -16.39
N SER A 479 -7.14 23.04 -17.40
CA SER A 479 -6.83 22.78 -18.81
C SER A 479 -6.74 24.05 -19.66
N VAL A 480 -6.12 23.90 -20.83
CA VAL A 480 -6.17 24.86 -21.93
C VAL A 480 -6.85 24.20 -23.13
N SER A 481 -7.79 24.90 -23.77
CA SER A 481 -8.45 24.41 -24.98
C SER A 481 -7.54 24.53 -26.19
N ALA A 482 -7.57 23.52 -27.06
CA ALA A 482 -6.90 23.53 -28.35
C ALA A 482 -7.60 24.52 -29.32
N ALA A 483 -6.83 24.99 -30.30
CA ALA A 483 -7.39 25.74 -31.41
C ALA A 483 -8.45 24.93 -32.17
N SER A 484 -9.54 25.58 -32.58
CA SER A 484 -10.61 24.92 -33.32
C SER A 484 -10.08 24.24 -34.59
N GLY A 485 -10.45 22.98 -34.81
CA GLY A 485 -10.05 22.21 -35.98
C GLY A 485 -8.63 21.63 -35.95
N ALA A 486 -7.87 21.81 -34.86
CA ALA A 486 -6.55 21.19 -34.72
C ALA A 486 -6.67 19.66 -34.75
N SER A 487 -6.09 19.01 -35.76
CA SER A 487 -6.16 17.55 -35.91
C SER A 487 -5.11 16.85 -35.06
N VAL A 488 -5.46 15.69 -34.51
CA VAL A 488 -4.50 14.82 -33.81
C VAL A 488 -3.36 14.35 -34.73
N THR A 489 -3.61 14.28 -36.03
CA THR A 489 -2.63 13.83 -37.05
C THR A 489 -1.48 14.82 -37.26
N THR A 490 -1.58 16.04 -36.71
CA THR A 490 -0.51 17.04 -36.72
C THR A 490 0.66 16.69 -35.79
N LEU A 491 0.51 15.69 -34.92
CA LEU A 491 1.52 15.22 -33.98
C LEU A 491 1.93 13.77 -34.33
N PRO A 492 2.96 13.57 -35.18
CA PRO A 492 3.44 12.23 -35.54
C PRO A 492 3.91 11.46 -34.31
N GLY A 493 3.43 10.22 -34.15
CA GLY A 493 3.77 9.35 -33.01
C GLY A 493 2.83 9.46 -31.81
N MET A 494 1.84 10.35 -31.85
CA MET A 494 0.82 10.47 -30.80
C MET A 494 -0.27 9.41 -30.88
N THR A 495 -0.41 8.68 -31.98
CA THR A 495 -1.54 7.77 -32.20
C THR A 495 -1.30 6.38 -31.63
N CYS A 496 -2.14 5.97 -30.66
CA CYS A 496 -2.23 4.63 -30.11
C CYS A 496 -3.68 4.09 -30.21
N THR A 497 -3.84 2.80 -29.92
CA THR A 497 -5.15 2.15 -29.85
C THR A 497 -5.26 1.46 -28.49
N ALA A 498 -6.28 1.84 -27.72
CA ALA A 498 -6.67 1.11 -26.52
C ALA A 498 -7.51 -0.09 -26.95
N THR A 499 -7.25 -1.25 -26.34
CA THR A 499 -7.98 -2.50 -26.60
C THR A 499 -8.34 -3.15 -25.27
N MET A 500 -9.57 -3.63 -25.16
CA MET A 500 -10.07 -4.34 -23.98
C MET A 500 -10.57 -5.74 -24.39
N GLN A 501 -10.31 -6.72 -23.54
CA GLN A 501 -10.85 -8.08 -23.52
C GLN A 501 -12.18 -8.18 -22.76
N ASN A 502 -12.95 -7.07 -22.65
CA ASN A 502 -14.20 -6.97 -21.88
C ASN A 502 -15.44 -7.41 -22.68
N ASN A 503 -16.60 -7.47 -22.00
CA ASN A 503 -17.91 -7.72 -22.63
C ASN A 503 -18.96 -6.63 -22.30
N TRP A 504 -18.50 -5.41 -22.10
CA TRP A 504 -19.25 -4.19 -21.75
C TRP A 504 -19.50 -3.27 -22.96
N GLY A 505 -19.40 -3.79 -24.18
CA GLY A 505 -19.71 -3.08 -25.42
C GLY A 505 -18.48 -2.90 -26.29
N THR A 506 -18.14 -1.66 -26.60
CA THR A 506 -16.99 -1.31 -27.47
C THR A 506 -15.67 -1.82 -26.88
N THR A 507 -14.81 -2.41 -27.70
CA THR A 507 -13.57 -3.05 -27.23
C THR A 507 -12.29 -2.40 -27.73
N ALA A 508 -12.34 -1.52 -28.72
CA ALA A 508 -11.16 -0.82 -29.21
C ALA A 508 -11.48 0.61 -29.65
N TRP A 509 -10.57 1.54 -29.39
CA TRP A 509 -10.67 2.94 -29.80
C TRP A 509 -9.30 3.61 -29.86
N TYR A 510 -9.22 4.72 -30.58
CA TYR A 510 -8.09 5.63 -30.67
C TYR A 510 -7.83 6.28 -29.32
N THR A 511 -6.57 6.32 -28.92
CA THR A 511 -6.11 7.06 -27.75
C THR A 511 -4.79 7.75 -28.05
N PRO A 512 -4.54 8.98 -27.57
CA PRO A 512 -3.18 9.50 -27.50
C PRO A 512 -2.23 8.51 -26.81
N CYS A 513 -1.04 8.25 -27.37
CA CYS A 513 -0.02 7.43 -26.73
C CYS A 513 0.49 8.12 -25.47
N ALA A 514 0.31 7.53 -24.28
CA ALA A 514 0.81 8.14 -23.05
C ALA A 514 2.33 8.35 -23.05
N SER A 515 3.07 7.43 -23.67
CA SER A 515 4.52 7.55 -23.82
C SER A 515 4.92 8.81 -24.59
N TYR A 516 4.16 9.20 -25.63
CA TYR A 516 4.36 10.44 -26.39
C TYR A 516 4.01 11.66 -25.55
N LEU A 517 2.84 11.66 -24.87
CA LEU A 517 2.43 12.76 -23.98
C LEU A 517 3.49 13.10 -22.92
N ILE A 518 4.23 12.09 -22.49
CA ILE A 518 5.26 12.16 -21.46
C ILE A 518 6.65 12.53 -22.01
N SER A 519 7.02 12.04 -23.20
CA SER A 519 8.35 12.29 -23.78
C SER A 519 8.42 13.55 -24.63
N ASP A 520 7.30 13.95 -25.23
CA ASP A 520 7.18 15.07 -26.16
C ASP A 520 6.13 16.10 -25.69
N THR A 521 5.97 16.28 -24.38
CA THR A 521 4.96 17.19 -23.79
C THR A 521 5.07 18.62 -24.34
N ALA A 522 6.28 19.10 -24.68
CA ALA A 522 6.46 20.41 -25.28
C ALA A 522 5.84 20.54 -26.68
N ALA A 523 5.85 19.46 -27.47
CA ALA A 523 5.18 19.44 -28.79
C ALA A 523 3.66 19.44 -28.63
N VAL A 524 3.13 18.67 -27.67
CA VAL A 524 1.70 18.68 -27.32
C VAL A 524 1.27 20.09 -26.87
N ARG A 525 2.07 20.72 -26.00
CA ARG A 525 1.85 22.11 -25.58
C ARG A 525 1.85 23.08 -26.74
N ALA A 526 2.81 22.96 -27.66
CA ALA A 526 2.88 23.84 -28.82
C ALA A 526 1.66 23.67 -29.75
N ALA A 527 1.18 22.44 -29.95
CA ALA A 527 0.00 22.16 -30.77
C ALA A 527 -1.29 22.71 -30.15
N VAL A 528 -1.41 22.70 -28.82
CA VAL A 528 -2.63 23.15 -28.13
C VAL A 528 -2.61 24.65 -27.83
N THR A 529 -1.46 25.19 -27.42
CA THR A 529 -1.33 26.55 -26.86
C THR A 529 -0.54 27.52 -27.75
N GLY A 530 0.08 27.01 -28.83
CA GLY A 530 1.00 27.78 -29.68
C GLY A 530 2.41 27.94 -29.11
N THR A 531 2.69 27.44 -27.90
CA THR A 531 4.02 27.52 -27.26
C THR A 531 4.44 26.19 -26.63
N GLY A 532 5.74 25.88 -26.71
CA GLY A 532 6.36 24.73 -26.06
C GLY A 532 6.84 25.02 -24.63
N ALA A 533 6.43 26.14 -24.02
CA ALA A 533 6.78 26.48 -22.63
C ALA A 533 5.92 25.68 -21.63
N ALA A 534 6.51 25.22 -20.52
CA ALA A 534 5.77 24.47 -19.50
C ALA A 534 4.86 25.40 -18.71
N LYS A 535 3.73 24.87 -18.21
CA LYS A 535 2.86 25.61 -17.29
C LYS A 535 3.64 25.97 -16.03
N ALA A 536 3.44 27.16 -15.48
CA ALA A 536 4.16 27.60 -14.28
C ALA A 536 3.82 26.72 -13.06
N LEU A 537 4.75 26.64 -12.11
CA LEU A 537 4.49 26.12 -10.77
C LEU A 537 3.49 27.05 -10.05
N ASP A 538 2.52 26.46 -9.34
CA ASP A 538 1.55 27.17 -8.52
C ASP A 538 2.15 27.50 -7.16
N PRO A 539 2.44 28.79 -6.87
CA PRO A 539 2.96 29.17 -5.56
C PRO A 539 2.00 28.83 -4.42
N GLY A 540 0.69 28.77 -4.65
CA GLY A 540 -0.31 28.40 -3.64
C GLY A 540 -0.30 26.93 -3.24
N SER A 541 0.31 26.07 -4.07
CA SER A 541 0.52 24.65 -3.76
C SER A 541 1.74 24.40 -2.87
N TYR A 542 2.64 25.38 -2.75
CA TYR A 542 3.91 25.25 -2.06
C TYR A 542 3.73 25.12 -0.55
N PHE A 543 4.44 24.17 0.04
CA PHE A 543 4.73 24.15 1.47
C PHE A 543 6.12 23.58 1.76
N ALA A 544 6.67 23.95 2.92
CA ALA A 544 7.93 23.47 3.43
C ALA A 544 7.92 23.47 4.97
N ASP A 545 7.63 22.32 5.56
CA ASP A 545 7.45 22.18 6.99
C ASP A 545 8.71 21.59 7.64
N GLU A 546 9.06 22.09 8.83
CA GLU A 546 10.06 21.52 9.72
C GLU A 546 9.39 21.07 11.03
N GLU A 547 9.62 19.83 11.46
CA GLU A 547 9.08 19.30 12.71
C GLU A 547 10.21 18.71 13.55
N LYS A 548 10.24 19.07 14.83
CA LYS A 548 11.14 18.53 15.84
C LYS A 548 10.31 17.74 16.83
N ASN A 549 10.63 16.46 16.99
CA ASN A 549 9.98 15.60 17.97
C ASN A 549 11.00 15.11 18.99
N TYR A 550 10.65 15.25 20.27
CA TYR A 550 11.41 14.72 21.39
C TYR A 550 10.53 13.77 22.18
N ALA A 551 11.08 12.66 22.63
CA ALA A 551 10.37 11.75 23.52
C ALA A 551 11.25 11.24 24.65
N LEU A 552 10.63 11.06 25.81
CA LEU A 552 11.17 10.37 26.97
C LEU A 552 10.17 9.29 27.36
N TYR A 553 10.66 8.08 27.63
CA TYR A 553 9.82 6.98 28.09
C TYR A 553 10.50 6.10 29.11
N GLY A 554 9.66 5.45 29.92
CA GLY A 554 10.04 4.41 30.87
C GLY A 554 9.00 3.32 30.91
N LYS A 555 9.43 2.09 31.17
CA LYS A 555 8.58 0.93 31.42
C LYS A 555 9.11 0.08 32.56
N ALA A 556 8.21 -0.50 33.34
CA ALA A 556 8.50 -1.45 34.40
C ALA A 556 7.82 -2.77 34.06
N HIS A 557 8.61 -3.82 33.95
CA HIS A 557 8.11 -5.19 33.81
C HIS A 557 7.93 -5.77 35.21
N ILE A 558 6.69 -6.09 35.54
CA ILE A 558 6.28 -6.68 36.81
C ILE A 558 5.80 -8.11 36.58
N GLY A 559 6.03 -9.00 37.54
CA GLY A 559 5.54 -10.37 37.49
C GLY A 559 5.25 -10.92 38.87
N TRP A 560 4.15 -11.66 39.00
CA TRP A 560 3.74 -12.31 40.25
C TRP A 560 2.87 -13.54 39.96
N ASP A 561 2.77 -14.43 40.93
CA ASP A 561 1.89 -15.60 40.83
C ASP A 561 0.55 -15.33 41.55
N MET A 562 -0.55 -15.55 40.84
CA MET A 562 -1.91 -15.54 41.43
C MET A 562 -2.38 -16.98 41.60
N GLY A 563 -1.99 -17.60 42.72
CA GLY A 563 -2.17 -19.04 42.92
C GLY A 563 -1.24 -19.83 42.00
N SER A 564 -1.79 -20.66 41.12
CA SER A 564 -1.02 -21.42 40.12
C SER A 564 -0.90 -20.72 38.76
N VAL A 565 -1.37 -19.47 38.64
CA VAL A 565 -1.39 -18.70 37.40
C VAL A 565 -0.32 -17.62 37.44
N PRO A 566 0.79 -17.76 36.69
CA PRO A 566 1.78 -16.69 36.53
C PRO A 566 1.19 -15.51 35.77
N ILE A 567 1.37 -14.31 36.30
CA ILE A 567 0.99 -13.05 35.68
C ILE A 567 2.24 -12.23 35.39
N ASP A 568 2.42 -11.82 34.14
CA ASP A 568 3.41 -10.82 33.72
C ASP A 568 2.68 -9.53 33.30
N GLY A 569 3.25 -8.37 33.61
CA GLY A 569 2.68 -7.08 33.27
C GLY A 569 3.75 -6.04 32.92
N VAL A 570 3.48 -5.18 31.96
CA VAL A 570 4.34 -4.07 31.57
C VAL A 570 3.58 -2.78 31.72
N LEU A 571 4.02 -1.96 32.68
CA LEU A 571 3.50 -0.62 32.92
C LEU A 571 4.46 0.39 32.30
N GLY A 572 3.98 1.30 31.47
CA GLY A 572 4.81 2.24 30.74
C GLY A 572 4.20 3.63 30.61
N MET A 573 5.07 4.62 30.42
CA MET A 573 4.71 5.99 30.12
C MET A 573 5.65 6.53 29.06
N ARG A 574 5.08 7.13 28.01
CA ARG A 574 5.81 7.93 27.02
C ARG A 574 5.30 9.37 27.06
N VAL A 575 6.24 10.32 27.13
CA VAL A 575 5.96 11.74 26.97
C VAL A 575 6.64 12.19 25.68
N THR A 576 5.87 12.77 24.78
CA THR A 576 6.38 13.30 23.52
C THR A 576 6.04 14.77 23.37
N LYS A 577 7.00 15.56 22.91
CA LYS A 577 6.85 16.97 22.56
C LYS A 577 7.15 17.14 21.09
N THR A 578 6.23 17.76 20.37
CA THR A 578 6.37 18.09 18.95
C THR A 578 6.31 19.59 18.76
N ASP A 579 7.35 20.17 18.16
CA ASP A 579 7.39 21.55 17.73
C ASP A 579 7.43 21.57 16.19
N ALA A 580 6.52 22.30 15.55
CA ALA A 580 6.40 22.37 14.10
C ALA A 580 6.42 23.82 13.60
N ASP A 581 7.29 24.07 12.63
CA ASP A 581 7.40 25.31 11.85
C ASP A 581 6.79 25.04 10.46
N LEU A 582 5.58 25.55 10.23
CA LEU A 582 4.82 25.36 9.00
C LEU A 582 5.03 26.56 8.09
N LEU A 583 5.34 26.34 6.82
CA LEU A 583 5.53 27.40 5.83
C LEU A 583 4.80 27.03 4.55
N GLY A 584 4.02 27.96 4.01
CA GLY A 584 3.41 27.86 2.69
C GLY A 584 3.20 29.26 2.10
N ASN A 585 2.43 29.36 1.03
CA ASN A 585 2.04 30.66 0.47
C ASN A 585 0.53 30.81 0.42
N SER A 586 0.05 31.98 0.82
CA SER A 586 -1.36 32.34 0.73
C SER A 586 -1.52 33.59 -0.14
N LEU A 587 -2.67 33.69 -0.78
CA LEU A 587 -2.98 34.77 -1.70
C LEU A 587 -3.38 36.02 -0.90
N ASN A 588 -2.68 37.13 -1.10
CA ASN A 588 -3.03 38.45 -0.57
C ASN A 588 -3.33 39.39 -1.75
N GLY A 589 -4.62 39.68 -1.97
CA GLY A 589 -5.06 40.32 -3.22
C GLY A 589 -4.81 39.39 -4.41
N SER A 590 -3.87 39.76 -5.29
CA SER A 590 -3.46 38.96 -6.46
C SER A 590 -2.03 38.43 -6.37
N VAL A 591 -1.36 38.61 -5.22
CA VAL A 591 0.05 38.22 -5.02
C VAL A 591 0.14 37.16 -3.94
N TYR A 592 0.91 36.09 -4.21
CA TYR A 592 1.22 35.09 -3.19
C TYR A 592 2.28 35.63 -2.23
N VAL A 593 1.98 35.56 -0.93
CA VAL A 593 2.89 35.95 0.14
C VAL A 593 3.20 34.75 1.04
N PRO A 594 4.44 34.61 1.53
CA PRO A 594 4.78 33.58 2.50
C PRO A 594 3.89 33.69 3.73
N THR A 595 3.30 32.57 4.14
CA THR A 595 2.48 32.44 5.34
C THR A 595 3.07 31.33 6.20
N SER A 596 3.40 31.67 7.44
CA SER A 596 4.02 30.73 8.37
C SER A 596 3.21 30.59 9.64
N LYS A 597 3.26 29.42 10.24
CA LYS A 597 2.68 29.17 11.56
C LYS A 597 3.56 28.23 12.36
N THR A 598 3.76 28.56 13.63
CA THR A 598 4.43 27.68 14.59
C THR A 598 3.40 27.00 15.47
N SER A 599 3.62 25.73 15.80
CA SER A 599 2.81 25.00 16.78
C SER A 599 3.68 24.16 17.70
N SER A 600 3.21 23.94 18.92
CA SER A 600 3.84 23.08 19.92
C SER A 600 2.75 22.25 20.61
N ASP A 601 2.98 20.95 20.75
CA ASP A 601 2.09 20.02 21.43
C ASP A 601 2.87 19.07 22.33
N THR A 602 2.28 18.66 23.45
CA THR A 602 2.86 17.68 24.37
C THR A 602 1.83 16.62 24.71
N ALA A 603 2.17 15.36 24.45
CA ALA A 603 1.29 14.23 24.69
C ALA A 603 1.87 13.27 25.74
N TRP A 604 0.97 12.83 26.62
CA TRP A 604 1.23 11.81 27.65
C TRP A 604 0.51 10.53 27.24
N LEU A 605 1.29 9.46 27.06
CA LEU A 605 0.88 8.20 26.46
C LEU A 605 1.18 7.05 27.44
N PRO A 606 0.34 6.84 28.47
CA PRO A 606 0.44 5.67 29.33
C PRO A 606 0.07 4.38 28.59
N SER A 607 0.71 3.29 28.98
CA SER A 607 0.43 1.94 28.50
C SER A 607 0.49 0.92 29.64
N ALA A 608 -0.47 0.01 29.69
CA ALA A 608 -0.44 -1.14 30.59
C ALA A 608 -0.80 -2.40 29.79
N ASN A 609 0.09 -3.38 29.76
CA ASN A 609 -0.11 -4.66 29.09
C ASN A 609 0.06 -5.78 30.12
N PHE A 610 -0.86 -6.73 30.17
CA PHE A 610 -0.83 -7.86 31.10
C PHE A 610 -1.02 -9.17 30.35
N LYS A 611 -0.34 -10.21 30.81
CA LYS A 611 -0.35 -11.57 30.27
C LYS A 611 -0.50 -12.53 31.44
N ALA A 612 -1.54 -13.37 31.39
CA ALA A 612 -1.78 -14.43 32.36
C ALA A 612 -1.57 -15.79 31.69
N THR A 613 -0.68 -16.62 32.23
CA THR A 613 -0.44 -17.98 31.75
C THR A 613 -1.39 -18.92 32.50
N LEU A 614 -2.61 -19.09 31.98
CA LEU A 614 -3.65 -19.91 32.63
C LEU A 614 -3.30 -21.40 32.62
N ARG A 615 -2.58 -21.83 31.58
CA ARG A 615 -1.94 -23.14 31.39
C ARG A 615 -0.71 -22.92 30.51
N ASP A 616 0.23 -23.86 30.45
CA ASP A 616 1.47 -23.74 29.65
C ASP A 616 1.23 -23.45 28.16
N ASP A 617 0.06 -23.77 27.65
CA ASP A 617 -0.42 -23.54 26.28
C ASP A 617 -1.67 -22.65 26.21
N VAL A 618 -2.15 -22.07 27.33
CA VAL A 618 -3.32 -21.16 27.34
C VAL A 618 -2.93 -19.84 27.98
N ILE A 619 -2.96 -18.77 27.18
CA ILE A 619 -2.57 -17.42 27.58
C ILE A 619 -3.77 -16.48 27.44
N ALA A 620 -4.04 -15.69 28.47
CA ALA A 620 -4.94 -14.55 28.38
C ALA A 620 -4.14 -13.24 28.40
N ARG A 621 -4.55 -12.25 27.62
CA ARG A 621 -3.90 -10.93 27.56
C ARG A 621 -4.93 -9.82 27.76
N LEU A 622 -4.48 -8.74 28.37
CA LEU A 622 -5.24 -7.49 28.54
C LEU A 622 -4.32 -6.31 28.27
N SER A 623 -4.76 -5.34 27.48
CA SER A 623 -4.03 -4.10 27.22
C SER A 623 -4.93 -2.90 27.37
N VAL A 624 -4.40 -1.86 28.02
CA VAL A 624 -5.02 -0.54 28.13
C VAL A 624 -3.97 0.50 27.78
N THR A 625 -4.19 1.24 26.70
CA THR A 625 -3.19 2.19 26.18
C THR A 625 -3.81 3.51 25.74
N LYS A 626 -3.02 4.58 25.79
CA LYS A 626 -3.35 5.84 25.13
C LYS A 626 -2.37 6.09 23.99
N THR A 627 -2.90 6.45 22.82
CA THR A 627 -2.15 6.61 21.58
C THR A 627 -2.46 7.96 20.94
N MET A 628 -1.60 8.39 20.01
CA MET A 628 -1.80 9.60 19.23
C MET A 628 -1.34 9.41 17.79
N THR A 629 -1.86 10.21 16.86
CA THR A 629 -1.35 10.31 15.50
C THR A 629 -1.31 11.77 15.06
N ARG A 630 -0.16 12.18 14.52
CA ARG A 630 0.09 13.54 14.01
C ARG A 630 -0.59 13.72 12.63
N PRO A 631 -1.10 14.92 12.29
CA PRO A 631 -1.61 15.21 10.95
C PRO A 631 -0.52 15.04 9.87
N ASN A 632 -0.89 14.78 8.61
CA ASN A 632 0.10 14.78 7.53
C ASN A 632 0.60 16.20 7.26
N PHE A 633 1.82 16.35 6.72
CA PHE A 633 2.38 17.67 6.41
C PHE A 633 1.52 18.46 5.41
N ALA A 634 1.02 17.81 4.36
CA ALA A 634 0.09 18.44 3.42
C ALA A 634 -1.22 18.92 4.08
N ASP A 635 -1.71 18.21 5.10
CA ASP A 635 -2.90 18.62 5.85
C ASP A 635 -2.66 19.86 6.72
N LEU A 636 -1.40 20.13 7.08
CA LEU A 636 -0.98 21.28 7.87
C LEU A 636 -0.60 22.50 7.02
N ASN A 637 -0.56 22.36 5.69
CA ASN A 637 -0.16 23.43 4.79
C ASN A 637 -1.01 24.70 5.02
N PRO A 638 -0.40 25.85 5.39
CA PRO A 638 -1.14 27.10 5.56
C PRO A 638 -1.60 27.73 4.24
N GLY A 639 -1.05 27.30 3.10
CA GLY A 639 -1.39 27.77 1.77
C GLY A 639 -2.73 27.26 1.23
N THR A 640 -3.26 27.96 0.24
CA THR A 640 -4.46 27.57 -0.50
C THR A 640 -4.23 27.74 -2.00
N ALA A 641 -4.43 26.66 -2.75
CA ALA A 641 -4.40 26.64 -4.21
C ALA A 641 -5.81 26.89 -4.76
N TYR A 642 -5.94 27.79 -5.74
CA TYR A 642 -7.21 28.22 -6.31
C TYR A 642 -7.33 27.80 -7.77
N VAL A 643 -8.49 27.28 -8.14
CA VAL A 643 -8.85 26.94 -9.52
C VAL A 643 -10.11 27.72 -9.90
N TYR A 644 -9.92 28.75 -10.72
CA TYR A 644 -11.01 29.59 -11.21
C TYR A 644 -11.85 28.86 -12.28
N SER A 645 -13.13 29.21 -12.37
CA SER A 645 -14.03 28.68 -13.39
C SER A 645 -13.59 29.10 -14.79
N ASN A 646 -13.70 28.18 -15.76
CA ASN A 646 -13.42 28.42 -17.19
C ASN A 646 -14.69 28.55 -18.06
N GLY A 647 -15.86 28.80 -17.46
CA GLY A 647 -17.02 29.32 -18.18
C GLY A 647 -18.04 28.31 -18.72
N THR A 648 -17.90 27.00 -18.48
CA THR A 648 -18.86 25.99 -18.97
C THR A 648 -19.34 25.01 -17.90
N THR A 649 -19.97 25.51 -16.83
CA THR A 649 -20.63 24.74 -15.72
C THR A 649 -19.78 24.24 -14.54
N VAL A 650 -18.49 24.58 -14.46
CA VAL A 650 -17.63 24.22 -13.32
C VAL A 650 -17.62 25.35 -12.28
N GLN A 651 -18.07 25.08 -11.05
CA GLN A 651 -17.93 25.99 -9.92
C GLN A 651 -16.43 26.17 -9.59
N ALA A 652 -16.01 27.38 -9.20
CA ALA A 652 -14.63 27.60 -8.79
C ALA A 652 -14.30 26.71 -7.57
N THR A 653 -13.12 26.09 -7.56
CA THR A 653 -12.71 25.18 -6.48
C THR A 653 -11.39 25.63 -5.87
N ALA A 654 -11.19 25.31 -4.60
CA ALA A 654 -9.94 25.54 -3.92
C ALA A 654 -9.57 24.36 -3.03
N SER A 655 -8.29 24.18 -2.78
CA SER A 655 -7.78 23.17 -1.87
C SER A 655 -6.68 23.78 -1.02
N GLY A 656 -6.76 23.56 0.29
CA GLY A 656 -5.76 24.03 1.23
C GLY A 656 -5.73 23.15 2.46
N GLY A 657 -4.60 23.18 3.16
CA GLY A 657 -4.49 22.56 4.47
C GLY A 657 -5.23 23.35 5.55
N ASN A 658 -5.04 22.90 6.77
CA ASN A 658 -5.50 23.54 7.98
C ASN A 658 -4.36 23.51 9.02
N PRO A 659 -3.61 24.60 9.19
CA PRO A 659 -2.49 24.66 10.10
C PRO A 659 -2.94 24.70 11.58
N ASP A 660 -4.24 24.68 11.89
CA ASP A 660 -4.81 24.55 13.24
C ASP A 660 -5.07 23.11 13.68
N LEU A 661 -4.87 22.13 12.79
CA LEU A 661 -5.10 20.73 13.13
C LEU A 661 -4.29 20.30 14.36
N LYS A 662 -4.94 19.56 15.23
CA LYS A 662 -4.32 18.91 16.37
C LYS A 662 -4.05 17.44 16.08
N PRO A 663 -3.00 16.85 16.68
CA PRO A 663 -2.89 15.40 16.75
C PRO A 663 -4.16 14.80 17.34
N PHE A 664 -4.64 13.72 16.74
CA PHE A 664 -5.81 13.01 17.23
C PHE A 664 -5.37 11.85 18.13
N THR A 665 -6.19 11.51 19.12
CA THR A 665 -5.81 10.57 20.19
C THR A 665 -6.82 9.46 20.34
N ALA A 666 -6.38 8.31 20.87
CA ALA A 666 -7.27 7.23 21.26
C ALA A 666 -6.95 6.62 22.62
N ARG A 667 -7.99 6.16 23.31
CA ARG A 667 -7.91 5.23 24.45
C ARG A 667 -8.30 3.85 23.93
N ASN A 668 -7.39 2.89 24.06
CA ASN A 668 -7.55 1.55 23.50
C ASN A 668 -7.62 0.52 24.61
N TYR A 669 -8.55 -0.42 24.46
CA TYR A 669 -8.79 -1.55 25.32
C TYR A 669 -8.78 -2.81 24.47
N ASP A 670 -7.89 -3.75 24.77
CA ASP A 670 -7.75 -5.01 24.04
C ASP A 670 -7.71 -6.18 25.02
N GLY A 671 -8.42 -7.26 24.72
CA GLY A 671 -8.35 -8.52 25.45
C GLY A 671 -8.23 -9.70 24.51
N SER A 672 -7.40 -10.69 24.83
CA SER A 672 -7.30 -11.93 24.05
C SER A 672 -7.22 -13.18 24.92
N LEU A 673 -7.66 -14.30 24.35
CA LEU A 673 -7.45 -15.65 24.85
C LEU A 673 -6.83 -16.48 23.72
N GLU A 674 -5.72 -17.15 24.02
CA GLU A 674 -4.86 -17.83 23.06
C GLU A 674 -4.59 -19.25 23.54
N TRP A 675 -4.81 -20.24 22.68
CA TRP A 675 -4.57 -21.66 22.96
C TRP A 675 -3.61 -22.27 21.94
N TYR A 676 -2.49 -22.81 22.40
CA TYR A 676 -1.37 -23.34 21.61
C TYR A 676 -1.27 -24.88 21.72
N PHE A 677 -2.23 -25.60 21.14
CA PHE A 677 -2.37 -27.05 21.33
C PHE A 677 -1.32 -27.92 20.61
N SER A 678 -0.48 -27.34 19.74
CA SER A 678 0.68 -28.02 19.16
C SER A 678 1.75 -27.01 18.73
N SER A 679 2.92 -27.49 18.30
CA SER A 679 4.01 -26.62 17.82
C SER A 679 3.64 -25.79 16.58
N THR A 680 2.61 -26.18 15.82
CA THR A 680 2.11 -25.42 14.66
C THR A 680 0.63 -25.06 14.79
N GLY A 681 -0.03 -25.52 15.85
CA GLY A 681 -1.47 -25.46 16.07
C GLY A 681 -1.85 -24.41 17.11
N MET A 682 -2.78 -23.52 16.75
CA MET A 682 -3.26 -22.46 17.65
C MET A 682 -4.70 -22.07 17.35
N ALA A 683 -5.42 -21.67 18.39
CA ALA A 683 -6.68 -20.93 18.29
C ALA A 683 -6.56 -19.64 19.13
N SER A 684 -7.17 -18.54 18.67
CA SER A 684 -7.27 -17.34 19.48
C SER A 684 -8.57 -16.59 19.25
N LEU A 685 -9.07 -15.96 20.32
CA LEU A 685 -10.17 -15.00 20.30
C LEU A 685 -9.65 -13.68 20.88
N ALA A 686 -9.90 -12.56 20.21
CA ALA A 686 -9.60 -11.24 20.72
C ALA A 686 -10.82 -10.31 20.62
N LEU A 687 -10.97 -9.42 21.60
CA LEU A 687 -11.97 -8.36 21.67
C LEU A 687 -11.24 -7.03 21.81
N PHE A 688 -11.73 -5.99 21.15
CA PHE A 688 -11.12 -4.67 21.25
C PHE A 688 -12.16 -3.54 21.23
N ARG A 689 -11.82 -2.42 21.87
CA ARG A 689 -12.55 -1.16 21.82
C ARG A 689 -11.58 0.02 21.90
N HIS A 690 -11.63 0.90 20.92
CA HIS A 690 -10.82 2.10 20.80
C HIS A 690 -11.76 3.31 20.78
N GLU A 691 -11.46 4.33 21.58
CA GLU A 691 -12.25 5.56 21.69
C GLU A 691 -11.39 6.74 21.24
N PHE A 692 -11.81 7.40 20.15
CA PHE A 692 -11.07 8.44 19.44
C PHE A 692 -11.55 9.84 19.82
N LYS A 693 -10.63 10.80 19.78
CA LYS A 693 -10.92 12.24 19.80
C LYS A 693 -10.17 12.96 18.70
N GLY A 694 -10.87 13.80 17.95
CA GLY A 694 -10.23 14.66 16.96
C GLY A 694 -9.85 14.00 15.65
N TYR A 695 -10.46 12.87 15.26
CA TYR A 695 -10.08 12.17 14.02
C TYR A 695 -10.11 13.12 12.81
N ILE A 696 -9.16 13.01 11.89
CA ILE A 696 -9.02 14.00 10.80
C ILE A 696 -9.87 13.55 9.61
N MET A 697 -10.78 14.42 9.18
CA MET A 697 -11.59 14.26 7.97
C MET A 697 -11.48 15.50 7.10
N THR A 698 -11.87 15.40 5.83
CA THR A 698 -11.99 16.54 4.92
C THR A 698 -13.44 16.97 4.77
N LYS A 699 -13.66 18.27 4.62
CA LYS A 699 -14.96 18.85 4.28
C LYS A 699 -14.80 19.88 3.17
N VAL A 700 -15.88 20.07 2.42
CA VAL A 700 -16.02 21.17 1.46
C VAL A 700 -16.76 22.31 2.15
N VAL A 701 -16.16 23.50 2.16
CA VAL A 701 -16.74 24.74 2.67
C VAL A 701 -16.75 25.80 1.59
N LYS A 702 -17.81 26.61 1.54
CA LYS A 702 -17.88 27.73 0.60
C LYS A 702 -17.11 28.92 1.15
N GLU A 703 -15.99 29.27 0.52
CA GLU A 703 -15.16 30.42 0.88
C GLU A 703 -15.21 31.45 -0.24
N THR A 704 -15.43 32.72 0.08
CA THR A 704 -15.40 33.80 -0.91
C THR A 704 -14.04 34.48 -0.89
N PHE A 705 -13.37 34.51 -2.03
CA PHE A 705 -12.08 35.18 -2.20
C PHE A 705 -12.12 36.07 -3.44
N ASN A 706 -11.74 37.35 -3.31
CA ASN A 706 -11.83 38.37 -4.37
C ASN A 706 -13.18 38.40 -5.12
N GLY A 707 -14.29 38.21 -4.38
CA GLY A 707 -15.64 38.20 -4.95
C GLY A 707 -16.04 36.92 -5.70
N VAL A 708 -15.18 35.91 -5.75
CA VAL A 708 -15.48 34.57 -6.30
C VAL A 708 -15.71 33.59 -5.16
N THR A 709 -16.81 32.84 -5.20
CA THR A 709 -17.11 31.78 -4.22
C THR A 709 -16.52 30.46 -4.69
N PHE A 710 -15.61 29.91 -3.87
CA PHE A 710 -14.95 28.63 -4.10
C PHE A 710 -15.55 27.54 -3.22
N ASP A 711 -15.79 26.38 -3.80
CA ASP A 711 -15.93 25.15 -3.02
C ASP A 711 -14.53 24.71 -2.57
N THR A 712 -14.23 24.98 -1.31
CA THR A 712 -12.89 24.81 -0.73
C THR A 712 -12.83 23.55 0.09
N THR A 713 -11.95 22.62 -0.28
CA THR A 713 -11.72 21.39 0.48
C THR A 713 -10.64 21.62 1.53
N ARG A 714 -10.97 21.38 2.81
CA ARG A 714 -10.04 21.50 3.94
C ARG A 714 -10.15 20.34 4.94
N PRO A 715 -9.04 19.91 5.56
CA PRO A 715 -9.08 18.97 6.66
C PRO A 715 -9.51 19.63 7.98
N TYR A 716 -10.15 18.86 8.86
CA TYR A 716 -10.60 19.31 10.19
C TYR A 716 -10.59 18.13 11.18
N ASN A 717 -10.44 18.43 12.48
CA ASN A 717 -10.60 17.45 13.56
C ASN A 717 -12.09 17.22 13.85
N THR A 718 -12.54 15.97 13.91
CA THR A 718 -13.88 15.58 14.36
C THR A 718 -14.04 15.69 15.88
N ASP A 719 -15.23 15.38 16.41
CA ASP A 719 -15.48 15.39 17.85
C ASP A 719 -15.00 14.05 18.47
N ASP A 720 -15.94 13.15 18.77
CA ASP A 720 -15.67 11.83 19.34
C ASP A 720 -15.87 10.73 18.28
N GLY A 721 -15.25 9.58 18.50
CA GLY A 721 -15.51 8.38 17.72
C GLY A 721 -15.16 7.12 18.49
N TYR A 722 -15.59 5.97 17.98
CA TYR A 722 -15.16 4.67 18.51
C TYR A 722 -14.97 3.64 17.40
N LEU A 723 -14.18 2.62 17.69
CA LEU A 723 -14.05 1.38 16.92
C LEU A 723 -14.06 0.22 17.91
N GLN A 724 -14.86 -0.80 17.67
CA GLN A 724 -14.88 -2.01 18.48
C GLN A 724 -15.11 -3.25 17.61
N GLY A 725 -14.77 -4.42 18.13
CA GLY A 725 -14.91 -5.64 17.37
C GLY A 725 -14.37 -6.89 18.05
N ALA A 726 -14.36 -7.96 17.25
CA ALA A 726 -13.88 -9.27 17.65
C ALA A 726 -13.05 -9.89 16.52
N GLU A 727 -12.00 -10.62 16.88
CA GLU A 727 -11.13 -11.36 15.97
C GLU A 727 -11.04 -12.81 16.42
N ILE A 728 -11.13 -13.74 15.48
CA ILE A 728 -10.83 -15.16 15.68
C ILE A 728 -9.74 -15.60 14.73
N ALA A 729 -8.81 -16.42 15.21
CA ALA A 729 -7.78 -17.06 14.41
C ALA A 729 -7.70 -18.55 14.76
N TYR A 730 -7.47 -19.39 13.76
CA TYR A 730 -7.22 -20.81 13.94
C TYR A 730 -6.18 -21.29 12.93
N ARG A 731 -5.23 -22.10 13.38
CA ARG A 731 -4.27 -22.78 12.51
C ARG A 731 -3.99 -24.18 13.03
N SER A 732 -3.86 -25.14 12.13
CA SER A 732 -3.40 -26.50 12.47
C SER A 732 -2.88 -27.24 11.25
N PHE A 733 -1.90 -28.13 11.45
CA PHE A 733 -1.55 -29.18 10.51
C PHE A 733 -2.13 -30.52 10.99
N PHE A 734 -2.62 -31.34 10.07
CA PHE A 734 -3.29 -32.61 10.35
C PHE A 734 -2.30 -33.78 10.44
N ASP A 735 -1.24 -33.61 11.24
CA ASP A 735 -0.08 -34.51 11.28
C ASP A 735 -0.41 -35.98 11.59
N LYS A 736 -1.54 -36.21 12.27
CA LYS A 736 -2.03 -37.55 12.63
C LYS A 736 -2.63 -38.32 11.47
N LEU A 737 -2.87 -37.69 10.31
CA LEU A 737 -3.41 -38.37 9.13
C LEU A 737 -2.32 -39.20 8.42
N PRO A 738 -2.65 -40.42 7.95
CA PRO A 738 -1.67 -41.33 7.37
C PRO A 738 -1.13 -40.84 6.02
N GLY A 739 0.10 -41.24 5.70
CA GLY A 739 0.70 -41.03 4.38
C GLY A 739 0.78 -39.55 3.98
N TRP A 740 0.41 -39.23 2.75
CA TRP A 740 0.45 -37.87 2.21
C TRP A 740 -0.57 -36.92 2.85
N LEU A 741 -1.65 -37.44 3.46
CA LEU A 741 -2.69 -36.64 4.10
C LEU A 741 -2.19 -35.86 5.31
N GLY A 742 -1.17 -36.39 6.02
CA GLY A 742 -0.53 -35.68 7.13
C GLY A 742 0.27 -34.43 6.72
N GLY A 743 0.36 -34.13 5.41
CA GLY A 743 0.94 -32.89 4.91
C GLY A 743 -0.02 -31.70 4.95
N PHE A 744 -1.33 -31.94 5.00
CA PHE A 744 -2.32 -30.87 4.96
C PHE A 744 -2.40 -30.07 6.26
N GLY A 745 -2.71 -28.79 6.11
CA GLY A 745 -3.08 -27.91 7.20
C GLY A 745 -4.10 -26.88 6.75
N ILE A 746 -4.59 -26.13 7.73
CA ILE A 746 -5.50 -25.01 7.52
C ILE A 746 -5.06 -23.84 8.39
N GLU A 747 -5.19 -22.64 7.85
CA GLU A 747 -5.04 -21.38 8.57
C GLU A 747 -6.24 -20.51 8.22
N THR A 748 -7.01 -20.08 9.21
CA THR A 748 -8.23 -19.29 9.00
C THR A 748 -8.33 -18.18 10.02
N ASN A 749 -8.86 -17.05 9.60
CA ASN A 749 -9.18 -15.96 10.50
C ASN A 749 -10.43 -15.22 10.06
N ALA A 750 -11.10 -14.60 11.02
CA ALA A 750 -12.22 -13.72 10.77
C ALA A 750 -12.22 -12.55 11.74
N THR A 751 -12.73 -11.41 11.27
CA THR A 751 -12.81 -10.17 12.03
C THR A 751 -14.18 -9.54 11.81
N TYR A 752 -14.83 -9.17 12.91
CA TYR A 752 -15.97 -8.27 12.96
C TYR A 752 -15.51 -6.91 13.48
N THR A 753 -15.83 -5.84 12.77
CA THR A 753 -15.53 -4.46 13.19
C THR A 753 -16.75 -3.56 13.04
N GLU A 754 -16.90 -2.64 13.98
CA GLU A 754 -17.88 -1.57 13.95
C GLU A 754 -17.28 -0.31 14.53
N GLY A 755 -17.53 0.83 13.90
CA GLY A 755 -16.99 2.09 14.37
C GLY A 755 -17.62 3.27 13.65
N GLN A 756 -17.61 4.41 14.32
CA GLN A 756 -18.17 5.66 13.83
C GLN A 756 -17.47 6.88 14.45
N THR A 757 -17.56 8.03 13.77
CA THR A 757 -17.13 9.35 14.27
C THR A 757 -18.26 10.37 14.14
N THR A 758 -18.36 11.30 15.09
CA THR A 758 -19.30 12.42 15.09
C THR A 758 -18.59 13.74 14.81
N SER A 759 -19.32 14.73 14.29
CA SER A 759 -18.76 16.06 14.04
C SER A 759 -19.85 17.13 14.07
N SER A 760 -19.84 17.95 15.11
CA SER A 760 -20.66 19.17 15.27
C SER A 760 -20.28 20.27 14.27
N SER A 761 -19.07 20.22 13.71
CA SER A 761 -18.51 21.19 12.76
C SER A 761 -19.01 21.02 11.30
N VAL A 762 -19.94 20.10 11.06
CA VAL A 762 -20.53 19.81 9.75
C VAL A 762 -22.04 19.59 9.92
N SER A 763 -22.85 20.06 8.97
CA SER A 763 -24.31 19.91 8.97
C SER A 763 -24.78 18.70 8.15
N GLY A 764 -26.04 18.28 8.35
CA GLY A 764 -26.66 17.18 7.58
C GLY A 764 -26.22 15.78 8.02
N SER A 765 -26.33 14.78 7.14
CA SER A 765 -25.99 13.39 7.49
C SER A 765 -24.54 13.16 7.95
N ALA A 766 -23.65 14.14 7.77
CA ALA A 766 -22.26 14.13 8.26
C ALA A 766 -22.13 14.52 9.75
N SER A 767 -23.18 15.06 10.39
CA SER A 767 -23.20 15.34 11.84
C SER A 767 -23.51 14.09 12.67
N ASN A 768 -24.23 13.13 12.09
CA ASN A 768 -24.68 11.90 12.74
C ASN A 768 -23.70 10.77 12.43
N GLY A 769 -23.11 10.15 13.48
CA GLY A 769 -22.10 9.09 13.44
C GLY A 769 -21.86 8.42 12.08
N LYS A 770 -20.77 8.76 11.39
CA LYS A 770 -20.36 8.12 10.13
C LYS A 770 -19.33 7.04 10.39
N SER A 771 -19.47 5.89 9.73
CA SER A 771 -18.43 4.85 9.78
C SER A 771 -17.10 5.34 9.21
N PHE A 772 -16.01 4.62 9.46
CA PHE A 772 -14.75 4.93 8.82
C PHE A 772 -14.80 4.51 7.33
N ALA A 773 -14.47 5.44 6.43
CA ALA A 773 -14.35 5.13 5.01
C ALA A 773 -13.27 4.06 4.80
N GLY A 774 -13.56 3.07 3.94
CA GLY A 774 -12.67 1.93 3.69
C GLY A 774 -12.81 0.77 4.67
N MET A 775 -13.65 0.87 5.72
CA MET A 775 -13.82 -0.17 6.74
C MET A 775 -14.94 -1.15 6.38
N SER A 776 -14.61 -2.43 6.19
CA SER A 776 -15.62 -3.51 6.09
C SER A 776 -16.00 -4.03 7.47
N LYS A 777 -17.31 -4.20 7.71
CA LYS A 777 -17.80 -4.80 8.96
C LYS A 777 -17.30 -6.23 9.18
N TRP A 778 -17.29 -7.04 8.12
CA TRP A 778 -16.79 -8.41 8.17
C TRP A 778 -15.64 -8.61 7.20
N SER A 779 -14.59 -9.29 7.64
CA SER A 779 -13.52 -9.81 6.79
C SER A 779 -13.06 -11.17 7.28
N TYR A 780 -12.71 -12.08 6.37
CA TYR A 780 -12.14 -13.37 6.74
C TYR A 780 -11.16 -13.87 5.66
N ASN A 781 -10.25 -14.73 6.09
CA ASN A 781 -9.29 -15.41 5.24
C ASN A 781 -9.32 -16.91 5.57
N VAL A 782 -9.40 -17.76 4.55
CA VAL A 782 -9.29 -19.21 4.68
C VAL A 782 -8.15 -19.70 3.78
N VAL A 783 -7.15 -20.32 4.39
CA VAL A 783 -5.95 -20.81 3.72
C VAL A 783 -5.83 -22.32 3.89
N GLY A 784 -5.82 -23.04 2.77
CA GLY A 784 -5.35 -24.43 2.73
C GLY A 784 -3.82 -24.47 2.65
N LEU A 785 -3.20 -25.30 3.47
CA LEU A 785 -1.74 -25.50 3.52
C LEU A 785 -1.40 -26.95 3.17
N TYR A 786 -0.25 -27.16 2.56
CA TYR A 786 0.35 -28.48 2.38
C TYR A 786 1.87 -28.39 2.56
N GLU A 787 2.45 -29.31 3.34
CA GLU A 787 3.90 -29.46 3.42
C GLU A 787 4.28 -30.91 3.74
N LYS A 788 4.75 -31.66 2.73
CA LYS A 788 5.28 -33.02 2.88
C LYS A 788 6.05 -33.46 1.63
N TYR A 789 7.01 -34.38 1.80
CA TYR A 789 7.77 -35.00 0.70
C TYR A 789 8.40 -34.00 -0.29
N GLY A 790 8.91 -32.87 0.20
CA GLY A 790 9.52 -31.83 -0.63
C GLY A 790 8.52 -30.97 -1.41
N ILE A 791 7.21 -31.17 -1.24
CA ILE A 791 6.16 -30.32 -1.82
C ILE A 791 5.64 -29.39 -0.73
N SER A 792 5.52 -28.10 -1.05
CA SER A 792 4.83 -27.10 -0.24
C SER A 792 3.70 -26.45 -1.05
N GLY A 793 2.57 -26.17 -0.43
CA GLY A 793 1.40 -25.63 -1.10
C GLY A 793 0.62 -24.68 -0.21
N ARG A 794 0.08 -23.61 -0.82
CA ARG A 794 -0.81 -22.65 -0.18
C ARG A 794 -1.92 -22.28 -1.15
N LEU A 795 -3.16 -22.24 -0.66
CA LEU A 795 -4.30 -21.69 -1.40
C LEU A 795 -5.13 -20.82 -0.44
N ALA A 796 -5.13 -19.51 -0.65
CA ALA A 796 -5.73 -18.51 0.22
C ALA A 796 -6.96 -17.86 -0.43
N TYR A 797 -8.11 -17.98 0.22
CA TYR A 797 -9.32 -17.27 -0.13
C TYR A 797 -9.54 -16.12 0.85
N ASN A 798 -9.50 -14.88 0.34
CA ASN A 798 -9.76 -13.66 1.10
C ASN A 798 -11.15 -13.15 0.78
N TRP A 799 -11.90 -12.69 1.79
CA TRP A 799 -13.20 -12.04 1.58
C TRP A 799 -13.41 -10.88 2.56
N ARG A 800 -14.12 -9.84 2.10
CA ARG A 800 -14.60 -8.74 2.95
C ARG A 800 -15.97 -8.23 2.50
N SER A 801 -16.79 -7.80 3.46
CA SER A 801 -18.12 -7.24 3.20
C SER A 801 -18.05 -5.89 2.49
N LYS A 802 -19.19 -5.40 2.00
CA LYS A 802 -19.32 -4.02 1.49
C LYS A 802 -18.83 -2.98 2.50
N PHE A 803 -18.39 -1.83 1.99
CA PHE A 803 -17.92 -0.69 2.79
C PHE A 803 -18.16 0.63 2.06
N VAL A 804 -18.27 1.72 2.82
CA VAL A 804 -18.33 3.08 2.24
C VAL A 804 -16.94 3.50 1.80
N GLN A 805 -16.80 3.94 0.56
CA GLN A 805 -15.56 4.48 0.00
C GLN A 805 -15.45 5.98 0.20
N VAL A 806 -16.52 6.70 -0.15
CA VAL A 806 -16.57 8.16 -0.14
C VAL A 806 -17.93 8.58 0.42
N TYR A 807 -17.91 9.51 1.36
CA TYR A 807 -19.13 10.12 1.90
C TYR A 807 -19.59 11.26 1.00
N ASN A 808 -20.90 11.34 0.75
CA ASN A 808 -21.50 12.41 -0.05
C ASN A 808 -20.81 12.61 -1.42
N ASP A 809 -20.50 11.51 -2.11
CA ASP A 809 -19.74 11.50 -3.37
C ASP A 809 -20.45 12.32 -4.47
N THR A 810 -21.77 12.37 -4.44
CA THR A 810 -22.60 13.10 -5.41
C THR A 810 -22.84 14.57 -5.05
N GLY A 811 -22.54 14.99 -3.82
CA GLY A 811 -22.87 16.31 -3.26
C GLY A 811 -24.29 16.46 -2.72
N ASP A 812 -25.20 15.51 -3.00
CA ASP A 812 -26.61 15.51 -2.58
C ASP A 812 -26.96 14.45 -1.51
N GLY A 813 -25.94 13.96 -0.80
CA GLY A 813 -26.05 13.07 0.36
C GLY A 813 -25.85 11.59 0.07
N LYS A 814 -25.52 11.18 -1.17
CA LYS A 814 -25.30 9.77 -1.51
C LYS A 814 -23.85 9.35 -1.26
N ASP A 815 -23.68 8.33 -0.45
CA ASP A 815 -22.39 7.70 -0.18
C ASP A 815 -22.06 6.70 -1.30
N LEU A 816 -20.78 6.63 -1.69
CA LEU A 816 -20.28 5.63 -2.63
C LEU A 816 -19.92 4.35 -1.88
N ILE A 817 -20.48 3.22 -2.29
CA ILE A 817 -20.36 1.93 -1.59
C ILE A 817 -19.68 0.91 -2.49
N ALA A 818 -18.55 0.35 -2.04
CA ALA A 818 -17.95 -0.82 -2.67
C ALA A 818 -18.75 -2.08 -2.31
N SER A 819 -19.01 -2.95 -3.29
CA SER A 819 -19.62 -4.27 -3.06
C SER A 819 -18.67 -5.20 -2.27
N PRO A 820 -19.16 -6.33 -1.74
CA PRO A 820 -18.28 -7.34 -1.15
C PRO A 820 -17.17 -7.76 -2.12
N MET A 821 -15.98 -7.99 -1.58
CA MET A 821 -14.78 -8.31 -2.35
C MET A 821 -14.23 -9.66 -1.97
N SER A 822 -13.59 -10.34 -2.92
CA SER A 822 -12.90 -11.60 -2.69
C SER A 822 -11.70 -11.79 -3.61
N SER A 823 -10.68 -12.52 -3.16
CA SER A 823 -9.59 -13.00 -4.00
C SER A 823 -9.26 -14.45 -3.67
N LEU A 824 -8.77 -15.20 -4.67
CA LEU A 824 -8.19 -16.52 -4.50
C LEU A 824 -6.79 -16.49 -5.07
N ASP A 825 -5.81 -16.74 -4.20
CA ASP A 825 -4.38 -16.63 -4.50
C ASP A 825 -3.69 -17.93 -4.03
N GLY A 826 -2.66 -18.38 -4.72
CA GLY A 826 -2.03 -19.65 -4.38
C GLY A 826 -0.59 -19.80 -4.83
N SER A 827 0.10 -20.74 -4.22
CA SER A 827 1.48 -21.11 -4.54
C SER A 827 1.72 -22.60 -4.34
N LEU A 828 2.51 -23.21 -5.22
CA LEU A 828 2.95 -24.60 -5.15
C LEU A 828 4.45 -24.67 -5.36
N GLY A 829 5.19 -25.11 -4.34
CA GLY A 829 6.63 -25.29 -4.35
C GLY A 829 7.03 -26.76 -4.43
N TYR A 830 8.12 -27.03 -5.12
CA TYR A 830 8.79 -28.34 -5.17
C TYR A 830 10.28 -28.18 -4.92
N LYS A 831 10.78 -28.86 -3.89
CA LYS A 831 12.19 -28.90 -3.51
C LYS A 831 12.91 -29.93 -4.38
N ILE A 832 13.68 -29.45 -5.36
CA ILE A 832 14.49 -30.29 -6.25
C ILE A 832 15.64 -30.93 -5.46
N ASN A 833 16.28 -30.15 -4.59
CA ASN A 833 17.34 -30.60 -3.69
C ASN A 833 17.42 -29.66 -2.48
N GLU A 834 18.36 -29.90 -1.55
CA GLU A 834 18.54 -29.08 -0.34
C GLU A 834 18.73 -27.58 -0.60
N SER A 835 19.31 -27.24 -1.75
CA SER A 835 19.63 -25.85 -2.13
C SER A 835 18.63 -25.23 -3.10
N THR A 836 17.76 -26.00 -3.76
CA THR A 836 16.98 -25.53 -4.91
C THR A 836 15.50 -25.85 -4.78
N THR A 837 14.65 -24.84 -4.94
CA THR A 837 13.19 -24.97 -4.95
C THR A 837 12.61 -24.27 -6.17
N VAL A 838 11.65 -24.89 -6.84
CA VAL A 838 10.83 -24.27 -7.90
C VAL A 838 9.44 -24.00 -7.35
N THR A 839 8.92 -22.80 -7.60
CA THR A 839 7.61 -22.37 -7.11
C THR A 839 6.75 -21.84 -8.25
N LEU A 840 5.56 -22.40 -8.41
CA LEU A 840 4.47 -21.85 -9.21
C LEU A 840 3.60 -20.97 -8.30
N THR A 841 3.21 -19.79 -8.78
CA THR A 841 2.37 -18.83 -8.06
C THR A 841 1.21 -18.41 -8.95
N GLY A 842 0.09 -18.03 -8.35
CA GLY A 842 -1.03 -17.42 -9.06
C GLY A 842 -1.83 -16.50 -8.17
N THR A 843 -2.22 -15.34 -8.72
CA THR A 843 -3.04 -14.35 -8.02
C THR A 843 -4.32 -14.05 -8.79
N ASN A 844 -5.38 -13.69 -8.06
CA ASN A 844 -6.70 -13.41 -8.61
C ASN A 844 -7.24 -14.56 -9.49
N LEU A 845 -7.11 -15.80 -9.03
CA LEU A 845 -7.48 -17.01 -9.77
C LEU A 845 -8.99 -17.08 -10.09
N LEU A 846 -9.83 -16.44 -9.28
CA LEU A 846 -11.28 -16.34 -9.50
C LEU A 846 -11.68 -15.25 -10.52
N ASN A 847 -10.72 -14.46 -11.03
CA ASN A 847 -11.00 -13.31 -11.90
C ASN A 847 -12.07 -12.40 -11.28
N PHE A 848 -11.82 -11.96 -10.04
CA PHE A 848 -12.75 -11.15 -9.26
C PHE A 848 -13.08 -9.84 -10.00
N LYS A 849 -14.38 -9.52 -10.05
CA LYS A 849 -14.90 -8.27 -10.61
C LYS A 849 -15.24 -7.31 -9.47
N TYR A 850 -14.54 -6.19 -9.43
CA TYR A 850 -14.88 -5.10 -8.53
C TYR A 850 -16.15 -4.41 -9.02
N THR A 851 -17.07 -4.08 -8.10
CA THR A 851 -18.20 -3.20 -8.40
C THR A 851 -18.48 -2.23 -7.26
N ASP A 852 -18.78 -0.98 -7.57
CA ASP A 852 -19.30 0.01 -6.61
C ASP A 852 -20.60 0.68 -7.10
N TYR A 853 -21.31 1.30 -6.17
CA TYR A 853 -22.64 1.86 -6.43
C TYR A 853 -23.00 2.94 -5.40
N TRP A 854 -23.97 3.80 -5.74
CA TRP A 854 -24.66 4.66 -4.77
C TRP A 854 -25.99 4.04 -4.37
N SER A 855 -26.55 4.42 -3.21
CA SER A 855 -27.87 4.03 -2.70
C SER A 855 -28.22 2.52 -2.84
N THR A 856 -28.60 2.05 -4.04
CA THR A 856 -28.80 0.64 -4.37
C THR A 856 -28.09 0.26 -5.68
N LYS A 857 -27.41 -0.90 -5.71
CA LYS A 857 -26.71 -1.43 -6.89
C LYS A 857 -27.61 -1.65 -8.11
N ALA A 858 -28.87 -2.01 -7.88
CA ALA A 858 -29.87 -2.24 -8.93
C ALA A 858 -30.38 -0.96 -9.59
N LEU A 859 -30.17 0.19 -8.94
CA LEU A 859 -30.46 1.48 -9.53
C LEU A 859 -29.14 2.11 -9.99
N TYR A 860 -28.26 2.47 -9.08
CA TYR A 860 -27.11 3.33 -9.37
C TYR A 860 -25.76 2.60 -9.28
N PRO A 861 -25.43 1.64 -10.18
CA PRO A 861 -24.05 1.17 -10.30
C PRO A 861 -23.17 2.35 -10.72
N ARG A 862 -21.89 2.34 -10.35
CA ARG A 862 -20.93 3.36 -10.79
C ARG A 862 -19.84 2.70 -11.61
N ASP A 863 -18.94 1.96 -10.98
CA ASP A 863 -17.85 1.27 -11.65
C ASP A 863 -18.05 -0.25 -11.62
N THR A 864 -17.70 -0.89 -12.73
CA THR A 864 -17.29 -2.31 -12.75
C THR A 864 -15.87 -2.40 -13.27
N ARG A 865 -14.98 -3.09 -12.55
CA ARG A 865 -13.55 -3.22 -12.90
C ARG A 865 -13.11 -4.67 -12.95
N ARG A 866 -12.17 -4.97 -13.85
CA ARG A 866 -11.42 -6.23 -13.93
C ARG A 866 -9.94 -5.93 -13.80
N TYR A 867 -9.25 -6.74 -13.00
CA TYR A 867 -7.81 -6.69 -12.82
C TYR A 867 -7.16 -7.92 -13.46
N ASP A 868 -5.85 -7.87 -13.64
CA ASP A 868 -5.08 -9.05 -14.03
C ASP A 868 -5.33 -10.27 -13.15
N ARG A 869 -5.34 -11.43 -13.80
CA ARG A 869 -4.92 -12.68 -13.19
C ARG A 869 -3.46 -12.86 -13.53
N SER A 870 -2.64 -13.18 -12.52
CA SER A 870 -1.21 -13.40 -12.73
C SER A 870 -0.84 -14.86 -12.45
N VAL A 871 0.13 -15.37 -13.20
CA VAL A 871 0.76 -16.68 -12.98
C VAL A 871 2.27 -16.52 -13.09
N GLY A 872 3.01 -16.94 -12.06
CA GLY A 872 4.46 -16.81 -12.05
C GLY A 872 5.19 -18.10 -11.72
N LEU A 873 6.39 -18.26 -12.30
CA LEU A 873 7.28 -19.39 -12.04
C LEU A 873 8.63 -18.87 -11.54
N PHE A 874 9.08 -19.42 -10.42
CA PHE A 874 10.26 -18.96 -9.70
C PHE A 874 11.18 -20.10 -9.36
N VAL A 875 12.49 -19.82 -9.37
CA VAL A 875 13.54 -20.68 -8.86
C VAL A 875 14.21 -19.95 -7.71
N ASN A 876 14.27 -20.61 -6.56
CA ASN A 876 15.05 -20.16 -5.42
C ASN A 876 16.23 -21.10 -5.23
N TRP A 877 17.43 -20.53 -5.16
CA TRP A 877 18.67 -21.21 -4.87
C TRP A 877 19.31 -20.63 -3.61
N LYS A 878 19.82 -21.50 -2.74
CA LYS A 878 20.44 -21.14 -1.46
C LYS A 878 21.65 -22.02 -1.17
N ILE A 879 22.72 -21.39 -0.69
CA ILE A 879 23.91 -22.03 -0.12
C ILE A 879 24.18 -21.52 1.29
#